data_AF-A0A820V254-F1
#
_entry.id   AF-A0A820V254-F1
#
_cell.length_a   1.000
_cell.length_b   1.000
_cell.length_c   1.000
_cell.angle_alpha   90.00
_cell.angle_beta   90.00
_cell.angle_gamma   90.00
#
_symmetry.space_group_name_H-M   'P 1'
#
loop_
_entity.id
_entity.type
_entity.pdbx_description
1 polymer ?
#
loop_
_entity_poly.entity_id
_entity_poly.type
_entity_poly.pdbx_seq_one_letter_code
_entity_poly.pdbx_strand_id
1 'polypeptide(L)'
;MAEEAIVDVIVVGAGISGLYAAYRLQQKAPELKILVLEAKDRVGGRTLTADLKTSRDGNETDRFDLGGQWVTDTQENITALLNELELETYPQYHTGKSIAELCRHIKQYALPIPFISLLSFLESIYNVFRLENLVSTVPTWNPMMTRNADYLDQHTLADLMKPCIRNSAKPLFAAAVRTIFGCEPEQLNALFALTYAQASGGFMRLTLTDPGCAQEKKIKGGSQQISQILVERIGTEHVRLETPVQKIVQKEDGTILVTTTQNQATIQCRKVILAIPPSQIIPIQFEPMLPGYKRELFKHMPIGSYLKFIFIFDKAFWREDGLSGEVVSDGSFTSLGLSIGPLTYLIDGTSSNGTPALIGFIGGRCASVWTSVTYEERRKALTECLSRYFGGHKITSHLIEYVEKDWNLEPYSGGCPCHNVTTGSMKDFVDGLRKPFTNIHFASTETASQWMGYMDGAVDAGRRAASEILVSFRDNNQSKDYEIDSYTYESQNKRMASLFVRQLWSGIGCSSILRPTVNIQPSIRTKMVRRVNRHRVPTHTKPSDRWAQKKTVARIMEADAIYDDEFAKRKPIDKIWLAKEYPVRSWSLETVLEWHREMVQPRMLNSMDSFVWARLKLDMTTPKKTKFVENVRGLVTFPHYFEDRPRKNVVLFCRLPEHIKAAEKHGAYMSGYTEVIKQFERGDVTDTNYEYVLCAPDVYADILHLRKKISKDKFPNPQYGSLHPNVDKMLEKFIRGKEYQSVKYEEARGILELRFGIINMPQEQLIENFQALIEQVSTHSQTKVGPFVTGCSVYCPPSTEEFRVDVTPFLPSDEDVIESKELEKQVVDDLIKKSAPEIGDDILKALPPVK
;
A
#
# COMPACT_ATOMS: atom_id res chain seq x y z
N MET A 1 -26.49 -23.40 43.51
CA MET A 1 -25.58 -23.02 42.41
C MET A 1 -25.41 -21.52 42.53
N ALA A 2 -24.19 -21.02 42.74
CA ALA A 2 -23.96 -19.58 42.81
C ALA A 2 -24.33 -18.98 41.44
N GLU A 3 -25.20 -17.96 41.42
CA GLU A 3 -25.48 -17.18 40.21
C GLU A 3 -24.16 -16.54 39.74
N GLU A 4 -23.53 -17.11 38.72
CA GLU A 4 -22.39 -16.45 38.08
C GLU A 4 -22.88 -15.16 37.43
N ALA A 5 -22.24 -14.05 37.77
CA ALA A 5 -22.59 -12.72 37.29
C ALA A 5 -22.66 -12.66 35.76
N ILE A 6 -23.79 -12.16 35.24
CA ILE A 6 -23.96 -11.83 33.82
C ILE A 6 -22.89 -10.80 33.43
N VAL A 7 -22.10 -11.11 32.40
CA VAL A 7 -21.14 -10.19 31.78
C VAL A 7 -21.74 -9.57 30.52
N ASP A 8 -21.28 -8.41 30.09
CA ASP A 8 -21.79 -7.80 28.86
C ASP A 8 -21.14 -8.41 27.62
N VAL A 9 -19.82 -8.58 27.67
CA VAL A 9 -19.02 -9.04 26.53
C VAL A 9 -18.05 -10.14 26.95
N ILE A 10 -18.08 -11.27 26.25
CA ILE A 10 -17.04 -12.30 26.33
C ILE A 10 -16.11 -12.18 25.13
N VAL A 11 -14.80 -12.10 25.38
CA VAL A 11 -13.77 -12.19 24.35
C VAL A 11 -13.12 -13.57 24.42
N VAL A 12 -13.24 -14.36 23.36
CA VAL A 12 -12.60 -15.69 23.27
C VAL A 12 -11.24 -15.53 22.62
N GLY A 13 -10.17 -15.81 23.36
CA GLY A 13 -8.77 -15.72 22.94
C GLY A 13 -8.03 -14.50 23.50
N ALA A 14 -6.98 -14.74 24.29
CA ALA A 14 -6.08 -13.74 24.86
C ALA A 14 -4.79 -13.56 24.01
N GLY A 15 -4.93 -13.59 22.70
CA GLY A 15 -3.92 -13.03 21.79
C GLY A 15 -4.02 -11.50 21.72
N ILE A 16 -3.09 -10.85 21.00
CA ILE A 16 -3.10 -9.38 20.79
C ILE A 16 -4.47 -8.87 20.35
N SER A 17 -5.15 -9.57 19.43
CA SER A 17 -6.44 -9.11 18.89
C SER A 17 -7.54 -9.06 19.96
N GLY A 18 -7.68 -10.12 20.77
CA GLY A 18 -8.70 -10.18 21.81
C GLY A 18 -8.40 -9.28 22.99
N LEU A 19 -7.15 -9.25 23.45
CA LEU A 19 -6.73 -8.37 24.55
C LEU A 19 -6.87 -6.90 24.14
N TYR A 20 -6.47 -6.52 22.92
CA TYR A 20 -6.65 -5.15 22.45
C TYR A 20 -8.14 -4.78 22.33
N ALA A 21 -9.00 -5.70 21.87
CA ALA A 21 -10.44 -5.47 21.83
C ALA A 21 -11.01 -5.23 23.24
N ALA A 22 -10.67 -6.09 24.21
CA ALA A 22 -11.10 -5.95 25.60
C ALA A 22 -10.63 -4.64 26.23
N TYR A 23 -9.36 -4.30 26.04
CA TYR A 23 -8.76 -3.04 26.51
C TYR A 23 -9.48 -1.81 25.92
N ARG A 24 -9.74 -1.80 24.61
CA ARG A 24 -10.44 -0.68 23.95
C ARG A 24 -11.90 -0.56 24.39
N LEU A 25 -12.58 -1.68 24.62
CA LEU A 25 -13.93 -1.69 25.19
C LEU A 25 -13.95 -1.07 26.59
N GLN A 26 -13.04 -1.50 27.47
CA GLN A 26 -12.93 -0.97 28.83
C GLN A 26 -12.63 0.53 28.85
N GLN A 27 -11.76 1.02 27.95
CA GLN A 27 -11.46 2.45 27.84
C GLN A 27 -12.66 3.29 27.38
N LYS A 28 -13.45 2.79 26.41
CA LYS A 28 -14.52 3.57 25.77
C LYS A 28 -15.89 3.38 26.43
N ALA A 29 -16.09 2.29 27.15
CA ALA A 29 -17.32 1.94 27.84
C ALA A 29 -16.99 1.20 29.16
N PRO A 30 -16.42 1.90 30.16
CA PRO A 30 -15.97 1.31 31.42
C PRO A 30 -17.08 0.66 32.25
N GLU A 31 -18.35 0.95 31.94
CA GLU A 31 -19.51 0.31 32.54
C GLU A 31 -19.75 -1.12 32.06
N LEU A 32 -19.19 -1.53 30.92
CA LEU A 32 -19.36 -2.87 30.37
C LEU A 32 -18.53 -3.88 31.17
N LYS A 33 -19.17 -4.94 31.63
CA LYS A 33 -18.49 -6.09 32.23
C LYS A 33 -17.89 -6.96 31.14
N ILE A 34 -16.55 -6.96 31.05
CA ILE A 34 -15.82 -7.71 30.04
C ILE A 34 -15.12 -8.91 30.69
N LEU A 35 -15.12 -10.05 30.00
CA LEU A 35 -14.39 -11.24 30.39
C LEU A 35 -13.66 -11.84 29.18
N VAL A 36 -12.36 -12.06 29.33
CA VAL A 36 -11.51 -12.74 28.33
C VAL A 36 -11.32 -14.19 28.74
N LEU A 37 -11.61 -15.12 27.83
CA LEU A 37 -11.44 -16.56 28.02
C LEU A 37 -10.32 -17.06 27.10
N GLU A 38 -9.25 -17.58 27.69
CA GLU A 38 -8.09 -18.12 26.97
C GLU A 38 -7.97 -19.62 27.21
N ALA A 39 -7.76 -20.38 26.14
CA ALA A 39 -7.69 -21.83 26.22
C ALA A 39 -6.35 -22.33 26.78
N LYS A 40 -5.27 -21.58 26.56
CA LYS A 40 -3.92 -21.90 27.05
C LYS A 40 -3.74 -21.46 28.51
N ASP A 41 -2.65 -21.94 29.10
CA ASP A 41 -2.10 -21.51 30.40
C ASP A 41 -1.35 -20.17 30.33
N ARG A 42 -1.41 -19.47 29.19
CA ARG A 42 -0.69 -18.22 28.93
C ARG A 42 -1.43 -17.32 27.96
N VAL A 43 -1.16 -16.03 28.05
CA VAL A 43 -1.56 -15.05 27.02
C VAL A 43 -0.53 -14.94 25.89
N GLY A 44 -0.89 -14.23 24.82
CA GLY A 44 -0.04 -13.95 23.66
C GLY A 44 -0.43 -14.70 22.39
N GLY A 45 -1.11 -15.84 22.52
CA GLY A 45 -1.52 -16.64 21.36
C GLY A 45 -0.30 -17.09 20.51
N ARG A 46 -0.14 -16.47 19.33
CA ARG A 46 0.98 -16.69 18.39
C ARG A 46 2.24 -15.86 18.70
N THR A 47 2.20 -14.99 19.70
CA THR A 47 3.41 -14.44 20.34
C THR A 47 3.77 -15.30 21.55
N LEU A 48 5.07 -15.57 21.69
CA LEU A 48 5.63 -16.38 22.76
C LEU A 48 7.09 -15.97 22.91
N THR A 49 7.47 -15.55 24.10
CA THR A 49 8.83 -15.16 24.46
C THR A 49 9.35 -16.14 25.53
N ALA A 50 10.59 -16.61 25.38
CA ALA A 50 11.23 -17.52 26.32
C ALA A 50 12.56 -16.93 26.81
N ASP A 51 12.92 -17.24 28.06
CA ASP A 51 14.23 -16.96 28.63
C ASP A 51 15.18 -18.09 28.22
N LEU A 52 16.22 -17.75 27.45
CA LEU A 52 17.20 -18.69 26.91
C LEU A 52 18.58 -18.44 27.51
N LYS A 53 19.35 -19.49 27.72
CA LYS A 53 20.71 -19.44 28.26
C LYS A 53 21.67 -18.76 27.27
N THR A 54 22.48 -17.85 27.80
CA THR A 54 23.48 -17.08 27.06
C THR A 54 24.91 -17.32 27.52
N SER A 55 25.09 -18.27 28.42
CA SER A 55 26.38 -18.68 28.99
C SER A 55 26.45 -20.20 29.13
N ARG A 56 27.66 -20.76 29.09
CA ARG A 56 27.87 -22.22 29.14
C ARG A 56 27.58 -22.84 30.50
N ASP A 57 27.78 -22.07 31.56
CA ASP A 57 27.44 -22.46 32.92
C ASP A 57 25.93 -22.33 33.22
N GLY A 58 25.19 -21.64 32.33
CA GLY A 58 23.74 -21.45 32.42
C GLY A 58 23.30 -20.40 33.43
N ASN A 59 24.23 -19.57 33.92
CA ASN A 59 23.95 -18.55 34.93
C ASN A 59 23.37 -17.26 34.36
N GLU A 60 23.50 -17.06 33.05
CA GLU A 60 22.99 -15.89 32.33
C GLU A 60 21.90 -16.31 31.32
N THR A 61 20.85 -15.51 31.24
CA THR A 61 19.72 -15.71 30.33
C THR A 61 19.32 -14.42 29.64
N ASP A 62 18.72 -14.52 28.47
CA ASP A 62 18.17 -13.41 27.69
C ASP A 62 16.88 -13.81 26.97
N ARG A 63 16.07 -12.83 26.59
CA ARG A 63 14.71 -13.07 26.08
C ARG A 63 14.68 -13.19 24.56
N PHE A 64 14.07 -14.26 24.08
CA PHE A 64 13.90 -14.53 22.65
C PHE A 64 12.48 -14.93 22.30
N ASP A 65 11.98 -14.42 21.17
CA ASP A 65 10.65 -14.77 20.68
C ASP A 65 10.68 -16.13 19.95
N LEU A 66 9.86 -17.07 20.40
CA LEU A 66 9.54 -18.33 19.70
C LEU A 66 8.32 -18.20 18.77
N GLY A 67 7.60 -17.08 18.86
CA GLY A 67 6.48 -16.72 17.98
C GLY A 67 6.78 -15.56 17.02
N GLY A 68 5.75 -14.77 16.70
CA GLY A 68 5.92 -13.52 15.93
C GLY A 68 6.80 -12.51 16.66
N GLN A 69 7.70 -11.81 15.96
CA GLN A 69 8.72 -10.96 16.60
C GLN A 69 9.04 -9.65 15.90
N TRP A 70 8.61 -9.49 14.64
CA TRP A 70 8.98 -8.34 13.83
C TRP A 70 7.86 -7.30 13.74
N VAL A 71 8.29 -6.04 13.71
CA VAL A 71 7.47 -4.84 13.51
C VAL A 71 8.21 -3.87 12.58
N THR A 72 7.47 -2.92 12.01
CA THR A 72 8.01 -1.87 11.13
C THR A 72 7.16 -0.61 11.26
N ASP A 73 7.72 0.56 10.95
CA ASP A 73 7.01 1.84 11.07
C ASP A 73 5.82 1.96 10.10
N THR A 74 5.74 1.09 9.09
CA THR A 74 4.58 1.00 8.18
C THR A 74 3.42 0.16 8.74
N GLN A 75 3.62 -0.44 9.92
CA GLN A 75 2.58 -1.10 10.71
C GLN A 75 2.07 -0.11 11.77
N GLU A 76 1.16 0.78 11.36
CA GLU A 76 0.73 1.93 12.15
C GLU A 76 0.02 1.54 13.45
N ASN A 77 -0.82 0.50 13.43
CA ASN A 77 -1.64 0.10 14.58
C ASN A 77 -0.78 -0.49 15.70
N ILE A 78 0.14 -1.40 15.37
CA ILE A 78 1.06 -1.97 16.35
C ILE A 78 2.06 -0.93 16.82
N THR A 79 2.53 -0.03 15.95
CA THR A 79 3.47 1.03 16.34
C THR A 79 2.81 2.00 17.33
N ALA A 80 1.56 2.40 17.08
CA ALA A 80 0.78 3.20 18.01
C ALA A 80 0.60 2.48 19.36
N LEU A 81 0.27 1.18 19.33
CA LEU A 81 0.15 0.39 20.55
C LEU A 81 1.48 0.27 21.30
N LEU A 82 2.59 0.01 20.62
CA LEU A 82 3.91 -0.06 21.27
C LEU A 82 4.25 1.25 21.98
N ASN A 83 3.98 2.39 21.35
CA ASN A 83 4.15 3.70 21.98
C ASN A 83 3.22 3.88 23.19
N GLU A 84 1.96 3.47 23.07
CA GLU A 84 0.98 3.53 24.17
C GLU A 84 1.40 2.64 25.36
N LEU A 85 2.05 1.50 25.08
CA LEU A 85 2.56 0.56 26.07
C LEU A 85 3.99 0.89 26.54
N GLU A 86 4.60 1.97 26.05
CA GLU A 86 5.98 2.38 26.35
C GLU A 86 7.02 1.28 26.04
N LEU A 87 6.77 0.50 24.98
CA LEU A 87 7.65 -0.58 24.52
C LEU A 87 8.63 -0.08 23.46
N GLU A 88 9.91 -0.28 23.71
CA GLU A 88 10.97 0.09 22.78
C GLU A 88 11.22 -0.97 21.70
N THR A 89 11.64 -0.51 20.53
CA THR A 89 12.08 -1.38 19.43
C THR A 89 13.58 -1.22 19.17
N TYR A 90 14.16 -2.19 18.46
CA TYR A 90 15.55 -2.16 18.02
C TYR A 90 15.67 -2.73 16.60
N PRO A 91 16.66 -2.28 15.80
CA PRO A 91 16.74 -2.64 14.39
C PRO A 91 17.21 -4.09 14.19
N GLN A 92 16.70 -4.71 13.13
CA GLN A 92 17.17 -6.01 12.64
C GLN A 92 18.57 -5.85 12.03
N TYR A 93 19.51 -6.68 12.46
CA TYR A 93 20.82 -6.72 11.81
C TYR A 93 20.69 -7.38 10.43
N HIS A 94 21.20 -6.70 9.40
CA HIS A 94 21.15 -7.18 8.01
C HIS A 94 22.44 -6.85 7.21
N THR A 95 23.53 -6.46 7.89
CA THR A 95 24.78 -6.03 7.22
C THR A 95 25.67 -7.22 6.84
N GLY A 96 26.10 -7.28 5.58
CA GLY A 96 27.00 -8.33 5.08
C GLY A 96 26.40 -9.05 3.87
N LYS A 97 27.05 -10.12 3.42
CA LYS A 97 26.52 -10.98 2.37
C LYS A 97 25.55 -12.01 2.96
N SER A 98 24.46 -12.26 2.26
CA SER A 98 23.51 -13.35 2.56
C SER A 98 23.90 -14.61 1.80
N ILE A 99 23.37 -15.76 2.22
CA ILE A 99 23.65 -17.07 1.61
C ILE A 99 22.37 -17.64 0.99
N ALA A 100 22.48 -18.21 -0.20
CA ALA A 100 21.41 -18.98 -0.82
C ALA A 100 21.85 -20.43 -0.98
N GLU A 101 21.06 -21.37 -0.46
CA GLU A 101 21.12 -22.79 -0.79
C GLU A 101 19.96 -23.14 -1.73
N LEU A 102 20.27 -23.35 -3.01
CA LEU A 102 19.28 -23.70 -4.02
C LEU A 102 19.79 -24.88 -4.83
N CYS A 103 18.96 -25.92 -5.00
CA CYS A 103 19.34 -27.15 -5.70
C CYS A 103 20.68 -27.74 -5.20
N ARG A 104 20.93 -27.72 -3.89
CA ARG A 104 22.16 -28.14 -3.18
C ARG A 104 23.39 -27.28 -3.42
N HIS A 105 23.28 -26.20 -4.18
CA HIS A 105 24.37 -25.25 -4.40
C HIS A 105 24.29 -24.11 -3.41
N ILE A 106 25.41 -23.83 -2.74
CA ILE A 106 25.55 -22.71 -1.80
C ILE A 106 26.23 -21.55 -2.53
N LYS A 107 25.63 -20.36 -2.49
CA LYS A 107 26.22 -19.13 -3.02
C LYS A 107 26.02 -17.96 -2.06
N GLN A 108 27.06 -17.15 -1.88
CA GLN A 108 26.94 -15.86 -1.22
C GLN A 108 26.48 -14.79 -2.20
N TYR A 109 25.65 -13.85 -1.75
CA TYR A 109 25.15 -12.75 -2.56
C TYR A 109 24.94 -11.49 -1.71
N ALA A 110 24.97 -10.32 -2.35
CA ALA A 110 24.79 -9.01 -1.71
C ALA A 110 23.62 -8.21 -2.31
N LEU A 111 22.91 -8.81 -3.25
CA LEU A 111 21.73 -8.22 -3.89
C LEU A 111 20.46 -8.65 -3.14
N PRO A 112 19.33 -7.93 -3.28
CA PRO A 112 18.06 -8.37 -2.69
C PRO A 112 17.58 -9.75 -3.18
N ILE A 113 18.01 -10.15 -4.38
CA ILE A 113 17.69 -11.45 -4.98
C ILE A 113 19.00 -12.18 -5.33
N PRO A 114 19.13 -13.48 -4.98
CA PRO A 114 20.29 -14.28 -5.35
C PRO A 114 20.51 -14.33 -6.87
N PHE A 115 21.73 -14.02 -7.31
CA PHE A 115 22.11 -14.16 -8.73
C PHE A 115 22.40 -15.63 -9.07
N ILE A 116 21.39 -16.34 -9.56
CA ILE A 116 21.52 -17.74 -10.00
C ILE A 116 22.19 -17.80 -11.38
N SER A 117 21.60 -17.11 -12.36
CA SER A 117 22.09 -16.89 -13.73
C SER A 117 21.52 -15.59 -14.29
N LEU A 118 22.13 -15.01 -15.34
CA LEU A 118 21.65 -13.74 -15.91
C LEU A 118 20.19 -13.81 -16.39
N LEU A 119 19.81 -14.86 -17.12
CA LEU A 119 18.44 -14.99 -17.60
C LEU A 119 17.46 -15.22 -16.45
N SER A 120 17.79 -16.08 -15.48
CA SER A 120 16.92 -16.32 -14.31
C SER A 120 16.77 -15.08 -13.44
N PHE A 121 17.82 -14.27 -13.34
CA PHE A 121 17.81 -13.01 -12.60
C PHE A 121 16.91 -11.96 -13.29
N LEU A 122 17.09 -11.74 -14.60
CA LEU A 122 16.23 -10.82 -15.37
C LEU A 122 14.76 -11.23 -15.34
N GLU A 123 14.49 -12.53 -15.43
CA GLU A 123 13.14 -13.08 -15.35
C GLU A 123 12.55 -12.94 -13.94
N SER A 124 13.33 -13.21 -12.89
CA SER A 124 12.89 -12.98 -11.50
C SER A 124 12.53 -11.51 -11.28
N ILE A 125 13.37 -10.59 -11.78
CA ILE A 125 13.08 -9.15 -11.75
C ILE A 125 11.78 -8.83 -12.49
N TYR A 126 11.61 -9.33 -13.72
CA TYR A 126 10.39 -9.14 -14.50
C TYR A 126 9.14 -9.66 -13.77
N ASN A 127 9.25 -10.84 -13.16
CA ASN A 127 8.17 -11.46 -12.40
C ASN A 127 7.81 -10.67 -11.15
N VAL A 128 8.80 -10.19 -10.40
CA VAL A 128 8.57 -9.28 -9.26
C VAL A 128 7.81 -8.06 -9.75
N PHE A 129 8.27 -7.38 -10.81
CA PHE A 129 7.55 -6.23 -11.36
C PHE A 129 6.12 -6.57 -11.82
N ARG A 130 5.91 -7.73 -12.45
CA ARG A 130 4.58 -8.19 -12.88
C ARG A 130 3.67 -8.43 -11.68
N LEU A 131 4.15 -9.14 -10.65
CA LEU A 131 3.42 -9.42 -9.43
C LEU A 131 3.10 -8.15 -8.66
N GLU A 132 4.07 -7.27 -8.43
CA GLU A 132 3.87 -5.98 -7.75
C GLU A 132 2.82 -5.11 -8.47
N ASN A 133 2.84 -5.12 -9.81
CA ASN A 133 1.80 -4.43 -10.58
C ASN A 133 0.41 -5.06 -10.40
N LEU A 134 0.29 -6.39 -10.30
CA LEU A 134 -0.99 -7.05 -10.03
C LEU A 134 -1.46 -6.77 -8.60
N VAL A 135 -0.57 -6.92 -7.62
CA VAL A 135 -0.78 -6.63 -6.20
C VAL A 135 -1.37 -5.22 -6.01
N SER A 136 -0.79 -4.21 -6.68
CA SER A 136 -1.28 -2.82 -6.60
C SER A 136 -2.71 -2.59 -7.08
N THR A 137 -3.34 -3.57 -7.75
CA THR A 137 -4.71 -3.48 -8.27
C THR A 137 -5.75 -4.17 -7.38
N VAL A 138 -5.34 -4.87 -6.33
CA VAL A 138 -6.23 -5.66 -5.48
C VAL A 138 -6.77 -4.82 -4.31
N PRO A 139 -8.07 -4.55 -4.20
CA PRO A 139 -8.64 -3.93 -3.01
C PRO A 139 -8.66 -4.94 -1.86
N THR A 140 -7.98 -4.65 -0.75
CA THR A 140 -7.80 -5.61 0.36
C THR A 140 -9.07 -5.85 1.17
N TRP A 141 -9.99 -4.88 1.19
CA TRP A 141 -11.27 -4.99 1.87
C TRP A 141 -12.23 -5.94 1.11
N ASN A 142 -12.19 -5.96 -0.23
CA ASN A 142 -12.97 -6.85 -1.07
C ASN A 142 -12.20 -7.31 -2.32
N PRO A 143 -11.37 -8.35 -2.22
CA PRO A 143 -10.55 -8.84 -3.32
C PRO A 143 -11.33 -9.28 -4.56
N MET A 144 -12.62 -9.62 -4.43
CA MET A 144 -13.46 -10.03 -5.55
C MET A 144 -13.74 -8.90 -6.56
N MET A 145 -13.46 -7.64 -6.18
CA MET A 145 -13.49 -6.51 -7.11
C MET A 145 -12.27 -6.44 -8.05
N THR A 146 -11.26 -7.29 -7.84
CA THR A 146 -10.09 -7.37 -8.71
C THR A 146 -10.50 -7.80 -10.12
N ARG A 147 -9.87 -7.21 -11.14
CA ARG A 147 -10.09 -7.69 -12.52
C ARG A 147 -9.70 -9.16 -12.63
N ASN A 148 -10.58 -9.97 -13.22
CA ASN A 148 -10.43 -11.42 -13.33
C ASN A 148 -10.37 -12.13 -11.96
N ALA A 149 -11.03 -11.59 -10.92
CA ALA A 149 -11.07 -12.22 -9.61
C ALA A 149 -11.52 -13.69 -9.66
N ASP A 150 -12.57 -14.02 -10.43
CA ASP A 150 -13.04 -15.41 -10.58
C ASP A 150 -11.94 -16.34 -11.14
N TYR A 151 -11.18 -15.86 -12.12
CA TYR A 151 -10.04 -16.61 -12.66
C TYR A 151 -8.96 -16.79 -11.60
N LEU A 152 -8.57 -15.72 -10.90
CA LEU A 152 -7.54 -15.76 -9.87
C LEU A 152 -7.96 -16.61 -8.66
N ASP A 153 -9.23 -16.64 -8.32
CA ASP A 153 -9.78 -17.47 -7.24
C ASP A 153 -9.77 -18.96 -7.60
N GLN A 154 -9.97 -19.29 -8.88
CA GLN A 154 -9.92 -20.68 -9.37
C GLN A 154 -8.50 -21.23 -9.58
N HIS A 155 -7.45 -20.41 -9.39
CA HIS A 155 -6.07 -20.79 -9.68
C HIS A 155 -5.18 -20.67 -8.44
N THR A 156 -4.17 -21.52 -8.38
CA THR A 156 -3.14 -21.45 -7.34
C THR A 156 -2.10 -20.39 -7.68
N LEU A 157 -1.32 -19.95 -6.70
CA LEU A 157 -0.19 -19.06 -6.91
C LEU A 157 0.85 -19.72 -7.84
N ALA A 158 1.03 -21.04 -7.76
CA ALA A 158 1.85 -21.79 -8.71
C ALA A 158 1.35 -21.64 -10.16
N ASP A 159 0.04 -21.74 -10.38
CA ASP A 159 -0.56 -21.60 -11.73
C ASP A 159 -0.37 -20.19 -12.29
N LEU A 160 -0.53 -19.15 -11.46
CA LEU A 160 -0.30 -17.76 -11.86
C LEU A 160 1.14 -17.51 -12.33
N MET A 161 2.08 -18.24 -11.71
CA MET A 161 3.51 -18.11 -11.98
C MET A 161 4.02 -19.03 -13.08
N LYS A 162 3.32 -20.13 -13.36
CA LYS A 162 3.71 -21.15 -14.34
C LYS A 162 4.11 -20.61 -15.73
N PRO A 163 3.41 -19.61 -16.33
CA PRO A 163 3.78 -19.09 -17.65
C PRO A 163 5.05 -18.23 -17.64
N CYS A 164 5.55 -17.86 -16.46
CA CYS A 164 6.54 -16.80 -16.34
C CYS A 164 7.76 -17.18 -15.50
N ILE A 165 7.83 -18.38 -14.91
CA ILE A 165 8.95 -18.80 -14.08
C ILE A 165 9.69 -20.02 -14.67
N ARG A 166 10.95 -19.82 -15.06
CA ARG A 166 11.87 -20.89 -15.43
C ARG A 166 12.13 -21.84 -14.28
N ASN A 167 12.45 -23.08 -14.62
CA ASN A 167 12.74 -24.14 -13.66
C ASN A 167 13.82 -23.77 -12.63
N SER A 168 14.78 -22.92 -12.99
CA SER A 168 15.87 -22.50 -12.09
C SER A 168 15.47 -21.45 -11.05
N ALA A 169 14.37 -20.71 -11.23
CA ALA A 169 13.89 -19.71 -10.27
C ALA A 169 12.78 -20.25 -9.35
N LYS A 170 12.15 -21.37 -9.73
CA LYS A 170 11.11 -22.05 -8.93
C LYS A 170 11.52 -22.36 -7.50
N PRO A 171 12.74 -22.87 -7.20
CA PRO A 171 13.10 -23.22 -5.83
C PRO A 171 13.17 -22.00 -4.90
N LEU A 172 13.70 -20.89 -5.40
CA LEU A 172 13.74 -19.62 -4.65
C LEU A 172 12.32 -19.08 -4.39
N PHE A 173 11.45 -19.13 -5.40
CA PHE A 173 10.06 -18.72 -5.26
C PHE A 173 9.31 -19.59 -4.24
N ALA A 174 9.48 -20.91 -4.30
CA ALA A 174 8.88 -21.82 -3.33
C ALA A 174 9.39 -21.57 -1.91
N ALA A 175 10.69 -21.32 -1.73
CA ALA A 175 11.26 -20.95 -0.43
C ALA A 175 10.64 -19.67 0.14
N ALA A 176 10.45 -18.64 -0.69
CA ALA A 176 9.79 -17.40 -0.29
C ALA A 176 8.33 -17.65 0.14
N VAL A 177 7.57 -18.41 -0.64
CA VAL A 177 6.16 -18.74 -0.32
C VAL A 177 6.06 -19.55 0.97
N ARG A 178 6.91 -20.57 1.17
CA ARG A 178 6.96 -21.33 2.42
C ARG A 178 7.28 -20.45 3.61
N THR A 179 8.19 -19.49 3.46
CA THR A 179 8.57 -18.57 4.53
C THR A 179 7.42 -17.63 4.91
N ILE A 180 6.72 -17.06 3.93
CA ILE A 180 5.64 -16.08 4.17
C ILE A 180 4.34 -16.76 4.65
N PHE A 181 3.96 -17.88 4.03
CA PHE A 181 2.62 -18.47 4.16
C PHE A 181 2.60 -19.82 4.89
N GLY A 182 3.76 -20.44 5.11
CA GLY A 182 3.84 -21.78 5.71
C GLY A 182 3.22 -22.87 4.84
N CYS A 183 3.11 -22.69 3.52
CA CYS A 183 2.53 -23.68 2.60
C CYS A 183 3.27 -23.70 1.26
N GLU A 184 2.89 -24.62 0.38
CA GLU A 184 3.41 -24.68 -0.99
C GLU A 184 2.65 -23.72 -1.94
N PRO A 185 3.31 -23.16 -2.97
CA PRO A 185 2.64 -22.33 -3.98
C PRO A 185 1.44 -23.00 -4.65
N GLU A 186 1.45 -24.33 -4.76
CA GLU A 186 0.39 -25.17 -5.33
C GLU A 186 -0.84 -25.31 -4.40
N GLN A 187 -0.73 -24.89 -3.14
CA GLN A 187 -1.81 -24.96 -2.15
C GLN A 187 -2.46 -23.59 -1.90
N LEU A 188 -1.81 -22.51 -2.35
CA LEU A 188 -2.19 -21.14 -2.04
C LEU A 188 -3.04 -20.54 -3.16
N ASN A 189 -4.23 -20.03 -2.83
CA ASN A 189 -5.06 -19.28 -3.77
C ASN A 189 -4.34 -18.03 -4.32
N ALA A 190 -4.37 -17.83 -5.63
CA ALA A 190 -3.64 -16.73 -6.27
C ALA A 190 -4.20 -15.35 -5.88
N LEU A 191 -5.53 -15.20 -5.84
CA LEU A 191 -6.17 -13.94 -5.43
C LEU A 191 -5.89 -13.62 -3.95
N PHE A 192 -5.91 -14.63 -3.08
CA PHE A 192 -5.54 -14.48 -1.67
C PHE A 192 -4.08 -14.04 -1.51
N ALA A 193 -3.13 -14.67 -2.23
CA ALA A 193 -1.72 -14.29 -2.16
C ALA A 193 -1.49 -12.83 -2.57
N LEU A 194 -2.18 -12.36 -3.63
CA LEU A 194 -2.12 -10.97 -4.06
C LEU A 194 -2.76 -10.03 -3.02
N THR A 195 -3.88 -10.44 -2.41
CA THR A 195 -4.54 -9.69 -1.34
C THR A 195 -3.64 -9.53 -0.13
N TYR A 196 -3.01 -10.61 0.31
CA TYR A 196 -2.10 -10.64 1.46
C TYR A 196 -0.88 -9.75 1.24
N ALA A 197 -0.28 -9.82 0.04
CA ALA A 197 0.80 -8.93 -0.36
C ALA A 197 0.35 -7.47 -0.40
N GLN A 198 -0.82 -7.17 -0.97
CA GLN A 198 -1.32 -5.80 -1.05
C GLN A 198 -1.67 -5.22 0.31
N ALA A 199 -2.17 -6.04 1.25
CA ALA A 199 -2.43 -5.65 2.63
C ALA A 199 -1.15 -5.23 3.38
N SER A 200 0.01 -5.69 2.93
CA SER A 200 1.30 -5.29 3.49
C SER A 200 2.02 -4.24 2.64
N GLY A 201 1.53 -3.95 1.42
CA GLY A 201 2.13 -3.00 0.47
C GLY A 201 3.14 -3.58 -0.52
N GLY A 202 3.11 -4.89 -0.78
CA GLY A 202 3.93 -5.56 -1.79
C GLY A 202 4.56 -6.87 -1.31
N PHE A 203 4.96 -7.74 -2.25
CA PHE A 203 5.72 -8.95 -1.91
C PHE A 203 7.13 -8.61 -1.43
N MET A 204 7.78 -7.60 -2.03
CA MET A 204 9.11 -7.19 -1.59
C MET A 204 9.11 -6.65 -0.17
N ARG A 205 8.04 -5.96 0.24
CA ARG A 205 7.93 -5.46 1.61
C ARG A 205 7.76 -6.60 2.62
N LEU A 206 7.16 -7.72 2.22
CA LEU A 206 7.00 -8.90 3.06
C LEU A 206 8.32 -9.66 3.30
N THR A 207 9.33 -9.49 2.46
CA THR A 207 10.54 -10.32 2.48
C THR A 207 11.82 -9.60 2.87
N LEU A 208 11.81 -8.27 2.89
CA LEU A 208 13.01 -7.45 3.13
C LEU A 208 13.10 -6.95 4.57
N THR A 209 14.34 -6.65 4.96
CA THR A 209 14.71 -6.08 6.27
C THR A 209 14.92 -4.56 6.22
N ASP A 210 14.80 -3.95 5.04
CA ASP A 210 14.95 -2.50 4.85
C ASP A 210 13.91 -1.69 5.64
N PRO A 211 14.18 -0.40 5.91
CA PRO A 211 13.21 0.50 6.51
C PRO A 211 11.84 0.48 5.81
N GLY A 212 10.77 0.28 6.60
CA GLY A 212 9.41 0.13 6.09
C GLY A 212 9.07 -1.27 5.57
N CYS A 213 9.92 -2.28 5.80
CA CYS A 213 9.67 -3.68 5.42
C CYS A 213 9.44 -4.58 6.65
N ALA A 214 8.81 -5.73 6.42
CA ALA A 214 8.22 -6.57 7.46
C ALA A 214 9.21 -7.05 8.53
N GLN A 215 10.51 -7.13 8.23
CA GLN A 215 11.56 -7.57 9.16
C GLN A 215 12.45 -6.43 9.65
N GLU A 216 12.02 -5.17 9.60
CA GLU A 216 12.85 -4.00 9.94
C GLU A 216 13.30 -3.95 11.41
N LYS A 217 12.38 -4.18 12.36
CA LYS A 217 12.63 -4.01 13.80
C LYS A 217 12.10 -5.18 14.61
N LYS A 218 12.63 -5.33 15.81
CA LYS A 218 12.18 -6.25 16.86
C LYS A 218 11.84 -5.47 18.13
N ILE A 219 11.01 -6.04 19.00
CA ILE A 219 10.63 -5.43 20.29
C ILE A 219 11.67 -5.83 21.34
N LYS A 220 12.21 -4.86 22.09
CA LYS A 220 13.11 -5.15 23.22
C LYS A 220 12.35 -5.90 24.29
N GLY A 221 12.90 -7.01 24.78
CA GLY A 221 12.26 -7.85 25.81
C GLY A 221 11.22 -8.86 25.29
N GLY A 222 10.92 -8.86 23.99
CA GLY A 222 10.08 -9.85 23.32
C GLY A 222 8.61 -9.43 23.12
N SER A 223 8.00 -9.94 22.05
CA SER A 223 6.66 -9.52 21.60
C SER A 223 5.51 -9.97 22.51
N GLN A 224 5.71 -11.01 23.34
CA GLN A 224 4.67 -11.47 24.26
C GLN A 224 4.34 -10.43 25.34
N GLN A 225 5.26 -9.50 25.61
CA GLN A 225 5.06 -8.41 26.57
C GLN A 225 3.86 -7.52 26.24
N ILE A 226 3.54 -7.35 24.95
CA ILE A 226 2.33 -6.62 24.53
C ILE A 226 1.09 -7.20 25.21
N SER A 227 0.94 -8.54 25.16
CA SER A 227 -0.20 -9.21 25.75
C SER A 227 -0.14 -9.22 27.27
N GLN A 228 1.04 -9.34 27.87
CA GLN A 228 1.22 -9.28 29.32
C GLN A 228 0.79 -7.93 29.89
N ILE A 229 1.27 -6.83 29.30
CA ILE A 229 0.93 -5.46 29.73
C ILE A 229 -0.55 -5.17 29.48
N LEU A 230 -1.14 -5.65 28.38
CA LEU A 230 -2.58 -5.47 28.16
C LEU A 230 -3.41 -6.18 29.24
N VAL A 231 -3.01 -7.37 29.70
CA VAL A 231 -3.69 -8.03 30.83
C VAL A 231 -3.58 -7.19 32.09
N GLU A 232 -2.41 -6.63 32.38
CA GLU A 232 -2.21 -5.74 33.54
C GLU A 232 -3.11 -4.50 33.47
N ARG A 233 -3.27 -3.90 32.28
CA ARG A 233 -4.14 -2.74 32.07
C ARG A 233 -5.63 -3.08 32.18
N ILE A 234 -6.02 -4.26 31.70
CA ILE A 234 -7.41 -4.72 31.76
C ILE A 234 -7.80 -5.12 33.19
N GLY A 235 -6.86 -5.72 33.94
CA GLY A 235 -7.08 -6.37 35.22
C GLY A 235 -7.08 -7.89 35.06
N THR A 236 -6.25 -8.58 35.85
CA THR A 236 -6.08 -10.05 35.78
C THR A 236 -7.37 -10.83 36.08
N GLU A 237 -8.26 -10.26 36.88
CA GLU A 237 -9.57 -10.80 37.23
C GLU A 237 -10.54 -10.89 36.05
N HIS A 238 -10.28 -10.10 34.99
CA HIS A 238 -11.04 -10.10 33.75
C HIS A 238 -10.50 -11.10 32.72
N VAL A 239 -9.44 -11.86 33.02
CA VAL A 239 -8.81 -12.80 32.10
C VAL A 239 -8.72 -14.18 32.75
N ARG A 240 -9.43 -15.16 32.18
CA ARG A 240 -9.41 -16.56 32.64
C ARG A 240 -8.60 -17.41 31.66
N LEU A 241 -7.47 -17.92 32.14
CA LEU A 241 -6.63 -18.89 31.43
C LEU A 241 -7.21 -20.31 31.57
N GLU A 242 -6.67 -21.25 30.80
CA GLU A 242 -7.08 -22.67 30.82
C GLU A 242 -8.59 -22.89 30.68
N THR A 243 -9.27 -21.96 30.00
CA THR A 243 -10.72 -21.93 29.83
C THR A 243 -11.12 -22.07 28.35
N PRO A 244 -10.92 -23.25 27.72
CA PRO A 244 -11.35 -23.48 26.34
C PRO A 244 -12.87 -23.38 26.20
N VAL A 245 -13.33 -22.62 25.22
CA VAL A 245 -14.76 -22.51 24.87
C VAL A 245 -15.16 -23.69 23.99
N GLN A 246 -16.24 -24.39 24.38
CA GLN A 246 -16.76 -25.57 23.69
C GLN A 246 -18.04 -25.29 22.90
N LYS A 247 -18.93 -24.47 23.47
CA LYS A 247 -20.27 -24.23 22.92
C LYS A 247 -20.71 -22.78 23.13
N ILE A 248 -21.40 -22.23 22.13
CA ILE A 248 -21.99 -20.89 22.16
C ILE A 248 -23.45 -20.99 21.71
N VAL A 249 -24.38 -20.66 22.60
CA VAL A 249 -25.82 -20.68 22.33
C VAL A 249 -26.39 -19.27 22.40
N GLN A 250 -27.00 -18.80 21.32
CA GLN A 250 -27.71 -17.52 21.26
C GLN A 250 -29.21 -17.77 21.42
N LYS A 251 -29.79 -17.22 22.47
CA LYS A 251 -31.23 -17.31 22.76
C LYS A 251 -32.02 -16.23 22.03
N GLU A 252 -33.34 -16.44 21.91
CA GLU A 252 -34.27 -15.49 21.27
C GLU A 252 -34.35 -14.15 22.01
N ASP A 253 -34.14 -14.15 23.34
CA ASP A 253 -34.12 -12.94 24.17
C ASP A 253 -32.82 -12.10 24.02
N GLY A 254 -31.90 -12.53 23.15
CA GLY A 254 -30.61 -11.88 22.91
C GLY A 254 -29.50 -12.31 23.87
N THR A 255 -29.79 -13.12 24.89
CA THR A 255 -28.78 -13.69 25.80
C THR A 255 -27.94 -14.74 25.09
N ILE A 256 -26.65 -14.76 25.37
CA ILE A 256 -25.70 -15.77 24.89
C ILE A 256 -25.22 -16.60 26.08
N LEU A 257 -25.20 -17.91 25.92
CA LEU A 257 -24.57 -18.85 26.84
C LEU A 257 -23.26 -19.35 26.24
N VAL A 258 -22.14 -19.09 26.92
CA VAL A 258 -20.82 -19.59 26.54
C VAL A 258 -20.44 -20.71 27.51
N THR A 259 -20.30 -21.93 26.99
CA THR A 259 -19.93 -23.12 27.77
C THR A 259 -18.46 -23.42 27.60
N THR A 260 -17.76 -23.60 28.71
CA THR A 260 -16.34 -23.92 28.76
C THR A 260 -16.12 -25.41 29.02
N THR A 261 -15.01 -25.99 28.53
CA THR A 261 -14.71 -27.40 28.78
C THR A 261 -14.46 -27.68 30.26
N GLN A 262 -13.76 -26.78 30.95
CA GLN A 262 -13.49 -26.88 32.37
C GLN A 262 -14.80 -26.69 33.17
N ASN A 263 -15.15 -27.69 33.98
CA ASN A 263 -16.34 -27.76 34.83
C ASN A 263 -17.70 -27.63 34.13
N GLN A 264 -17.75 -27.62 32.78
CA GLN A 264 -18.98 -27.32 32.02
C GLN A 264 -19.63 -26.00 32.47
N ALA A 265 -18.82 -25.05 32.94
CA ALA A 265 -19.30 -23.76 33.40
C ALA A 265 -19.95 -23.02 32.22
N THR A 266 -21.11 -22.42 32.48
CA THR A 266 -21.88 -21.69 31.47
C THR A 266 -21.99 -20.24 31.89
N ILE A 267 -21.31 -19.38 31.15
CA ILE A 267 -21.26 -17.95 31.42
C ILE A 267 -22.28 -17.25 30.53
N GLN A 268 -23.12 -16.40 31.14
CA GLN A 268 -24.12 -15.62 30.40
C GLN A 268 -23.52 -14.29 29.95
N CYS A 269 -23.73 -13.94 28.69
CA CYS A 269 -23.34 -12.65 28.14
C CYS A 269 -24.31 -12.10 27.10
N ARG A 270 -24.09 -10.86 26.64
CA ARG A 270 -24.91 -10.22 25.60
C ARG A 270 -24.25 -10.25 24.24
N LYS A 271 -22.91 -10.23 24.20
CA LYS A 271 -22.11 -10.25 22.98
C LYS A 271 -20.87 -11.12 23.15
N VAL A 272 -20.40 -11.69 22.04
CA VAL A 272 -19.13 -12.44 22.00
C VAL A 272 -18.23 -11.86 20.91
N ILE A 273 -16.94 -11.68 21.22
CA ILE A 273 -15.88 -11.51 20.22
C ILE A 273 -15.10 -12.83 20.15
N LEU A 274 -15.13 -13.51 19.01
CA LEU A 274 -14.25 -14.63 18.71
C LEU A 274 -12.93 -14.09 18.18
N ALA A 275 -11.92 -13.95 19.04
CA ALA A 275 -10.58 -13.44 18.75
C ALA A 275 -9.54 -14.55 18.52
N ILE A 276 -9.96 -15.66 17.90
CA ILE A 276 -9.18 -16.89 17.69
C ILE A 276 -8.97 -17.19 16.20
N PRO A 277 -7.97 -18.01 15.84
CA PRO A 277 -7.74 -18.34 14.44
C PRO A 277 -8.95 -19.08 13.79
N PRO A 278 -9.28 -18.85 12.50
CA PRO A 278 -10.48 -19.42 11.87
C PRO A 278 -10.68 -20.94 12.01
N SER A 279 -9.61 -21.74 11.89
CA SER A 279 -9.69 -23.20 12.08
C SER A 279 -10.12 -23.61 13.50
N GLN A 280 -9.84 -22.76 14.50
CA GLN A 280 -10.20 -22.98 15.90
C GLN A 280 -11.66 -22.63 16.20
N ILE A 281 -12.36 -21.99 15.26
CA ILE A 281 -13.81 -21.73 15.36
C ILE A 281 -14.61 -22.99 15.00
N ILE A 282 -14.12 -23.81 14.08
CA ILE A 282 -14.79 -25.04 13.58
C ILE A 282 -15.21 -26.01 14.71
N PRO A 283 -14.36 -26.35 15.70
CA PRO A 283 -14.74 -27.30 16.76
C PRO A 283 -15.74 -26.73 17.77
N ILE A 284 -15.99 -25.42 17.79
CA ILE A 284 -16.97 -24.81 18.69
C ILE A 284 -18.38 -25.13 18.19
N GLN A 285 -19.23 -25.61 19.09
CA GLN A 285 -20.64 -25.87 18.80
C GLN A 285 -21.44 -24.56 18.84
N PHE A 286 -22.21 -24.27 17.79
CA PHE A 286 -23.05 -23.07 17.71
C PHE A 286 -24.53 -23.44 17.62
N GLU A 287 -25.37 -22.79 18.43
CA GLU A 287 -26.82 -22.86 18.36
C GLU A 287 -27.40 -21.42 18.32
N PRO A 288 -28.04 -20.99 17.22
CA PRO A 288 -28.17 -21.69 15.94
C PRO A 288 -26.81 -21.89 15.24
N MET A 289 -26.74 -22.86 14.33
CA MET A 289 -25.54 -23.13 13.55
C MET A 289 -25.07 -21.89 12.78
N LEU A 290 -23.75 -21.72 12.66
CA LEU A 290 -23.17 -20.70 11.79
C LEU A 290 -23.70 -20.86 10.34
N PRO A 291 -23.90 -19.75 9.61
CA PRO A 291 -24.32 -19.79 8.21
C PRO A 291 -23.40 -20.64 7.34
N GLY A 292 -23.95 -21.27 6.30
CA GLY A 292 -23.23 -22.19 5.42
C GLY A 292 -21.92 -21.59 4.88
N TYR A 293 -21.97 -20.39 4.29
CA TYR A 293 -20.80 -19.70 3.73
C TYR A 293 -19.66 -19.50 4.75
N LYS A 294 -19.98 -19.19 6.03
CA LYS A 294 -18.98 -19.08 7.10
C LYS A 294 -18.36 -20.41 7.46
N ARG A 295 -19.18 -21.45 7.60
CA ARG A 295 -18.70 -22.80 7.92
C ARG A 295 -17.83 -23.35 6.81
N GLU A 296 -18.22 -23.15 5.56
CA GLU A 296 -17.42 -23.56 4.41
C GLU A 296 -16.13 -22.75 4.32
N LEU A 297 -16.18 -21.42 4.48
CA LEU A 297 -14.95 -20.60 4.53
C LEU A 297 -13.94 -21.15 5.54
N PHE A 298 -14.35 -21.36 6.80
CA PHE A 298 -13.40 -21.75 7.84
C PHE A 298 -12.75 -23.11 7.56
N LYS A 299 -13.47 -24.07 6.94
CA LYS A 299 -12.89 -25.34 6.48
C LYS A 299 -11.89 -25.17 5.33
N HIS A 300 -12.09 -24.16 4.50
CA HIS A 300 -11.27 -23.83 3.33
C HIS A 300 -10.18 -22.78 3.65
N MET A 301 -9.93 -22.53 4.94
CA MET A 301 -8.82 -21.72 5.41
C MET A 301 -7.79 -22.59 6.14
N PRO A 302 -6.95 -23.36 5.43
CA PRO A 302 -5.91 -24.14 6.07
C PRO A 302 -4.86 -23.22 6.69
N ILE A 303 -4.39 -23.56 7.89
CA ILE A 303 -3.28 -22.86 8.52
C ILE A 303 -1.94 -23.36 7.96
N GLY A 304 -0.97 -22.46 7.85
CA GLY A 304 0.39 -22.81 7.46
C GLY A 304 1.06 -23.78 8.46
N SER A 305 2.03 -24.55 7.96
CA SER A 305 2.89 -25.40 8.77
C SER A 305 4.25 -24.76 9.01
N TYR A 306 4.66 -24.67 10.28
CA TYR A 306 5.85 -23.92 10.68
C TYR A 306 6.52 -24.47 11.94
N LEU A 307 7.85 -24.58 11.91
CA LEU A 307 8.70 -24.62 13.11
C LEU A 307 9.61 -23.40 13.10
N LYS A 308 9.80 -22.81 14.28
CA LYS A 308 10.83 -21.79 14.51
C LYS A 308 11.90 -22.37 15.41
N PHE A 309 13.16 -22.12 15.10
CA PHE A 309 14.27 -22.53 15.95
C PHE A 309 15.26 -21.39 16.15
N ILE A 310 16.03 -21.47 17.23
CA ILE A 310 17.00 -20.47 17.64
C ILE A 310 18.27 -21.20 18.09
N PHE A 311 19.41 -20.80 17.53
CA PHE A 311 20.73 -21.16 18.03
C PHE A 311 21.36 -19.94 18.71
N ILE A 312 21.76 -20.08 19.97
CA ILE A 312 22.46 -19.06 20.75
C ILE A 312 23.96 -19.36 20.74
N PHE A 313 24.79 -18.33 20.55
CA PHE A 313 26.24 -18.44 20.49
C PHE A 313 26.90 -17.44 21.43
N ASP A 314 28.11 -17.75 21.92
CA ASP A 314 28.93 -16.77 22.66
C ASP A 314 29.55 -15.70 21.74
N LYS A 315 29.53 -15.93 20.42
CA LYS A 315 30.15 -15.07 19.42
C LYS A 315 29.37 -15.02 18.11
N ALA A 316 29.14 -13.82 17.59
CA ALA A 316 28.54 -13.58 16.26
C ALA A 316 29.56 -13.77 15.12
N PHE A 317 30.20 -14.94 15.02
CA PHE A 317 31.29 -15.21 14.07
C PHE A 317 30.92 -14.98 12.60
N TRP A 318 29.64 -15.09 12.23
CA TRP A 318 29.18 -14.81 10.86
C TRP A 318 29.39 -13.34 10.48
N ARG A 319 29.24 -12.41 11.44
CA ARG A 319 29.48 -10.98 11.20
C ARG A 319 30.97 -10.70 10.92
N GLU A 320 31.87 -11.40 11.61
CA GLU A 320 33.32 -11.29 11.40
C GLU A 320 33.74 -11.78 10.02
N ASP A 321 33.03 -12.78 9.48
CA ASP A 321 33.22 -13.28 8.12
C ASP A 321 32.58 -12.39 7.04
N GLY A 322 32.00 -11.24 7.43
CA GLY A 322 31.31 -10.32 6.53
C GLY A 322 29.96 -10.84 6.02
N LEU A 323 29.33 -11.75 6.76
CA LEU A 323 28.01 -12.32 6.45
C LEU A 323 26.92 -11.64 7.29
N SER A 324 25.72 -11.54 6.71
CA SER A 324 24.55 -10.96 7.37
C SER A 324 23.91 -11.88 8.40
N GLY A 325 24.22 -13.18 8.35
CA GLY A 325 23.51 -14.22 9.09
C GLY A 325 22.25 -14.71 8.36
N GLU A 326 21.89 -14.10 7.23
CA GLU A 326 20.73 -14.49 6.43
C GLU A 326 21.04 -15.68 5.51
N VAL A 327 20.16 -16.68 5.51
CA VAL A 327 20.21 -17.82 4.59
C VAL A 327 18.81 -18.09 4.03
N VAL A 328 18.68 -18.15 2.71
CA VAL A 328 17.47 -18.67 2.04
C VAL A 328 17.77 -20.08 1.53
N SER A 329 16.89 -21.03 1.82
CA SER A 329 17.03 -22.44 1.43
C SER A 329 15.74 -22.97 0.82
N ASP A 330 15.86 -23.70 -0.29
CA ASP A 330 14.74 -24.45 -0.90
C ASP A 330 14.48 -25.81 -0.22
N GLY A 331 15.25 -26.14 0.81
CA GLY A 331 15.21 -27.44 1.49
C GLY A 331 15.86 -28.56 0.69
N SER A 332 16.83 -28.26 -0.18
CA SER A 332 17.46 -29.28 -1.04
C SER A 332 18.49 -30.16 -0.33
N PHE A 333 19.02 -29.75 0.83
CA PHE A 333 19.93 -30.56 1.64
C PHE A 333 19.23 -31.25 2.82
N THR A 334 19.51 -32.54 2.98
CA THR A 334 19.14 -33.32 4.15
C THR A 334 20.23 -34.37 4.42
N SER A 335 20.57 -34.58 5.67
CA SER A 335 21.49 -35.64 6.11
C SER A 335 20.79 -36.92 6.56
N LEU A 336 19.45 -36.89 6.69
CA LEU A 336 18.64 -38.00 7.16
C LEU A 336 17.94 -38.76 6.02
N GLY A 337 18.33 -38.50 4.76
CA GLY A 337 17.75 -39.17 3.58
C GLY A 337 16.26 -38.86 3.33
N LEU A 338 15.72 -37.82 3.98
CA LEU A 338 14.34 -37.39 3.82
C LEU A 338 14.09 -36.76 2.44
N SER A 339 12.82 -36.71 2.02
CA SER A 339 12.43 -36.14 0.73
C SER A 339 12.71 -34.64 0.57
N ILE A 340 12.86 -33.92 1.69
CA ILE A 340 13.15 -32.49 1.76
C ILE A 340 13.94 -32.18 3.03
N GLY A 341 14.80 -31.17 2.95
CA GLY A 341 15.61 -30.61 4.02
C GLY A 341 14.83 -29.74 5.01
N PRO A 342 15.41 -29.45 6.18
CA PRO A 342 14.69 -28.74 7.24
C PRO A 342 14.66 -27.24 6.99
N LEU A 343 15.72 -26.65 6.44
CA LEU A 343 15.86 -25.20 6.42
C LEU A 343 15.07 -24.56 5.27
N THR A 344 14.27 -23.53 5.59
CA THR A 344 13.63 -22.65 4.61
C THR A 344 14.25 -21.25 4.65
N TYR A 345 14.42 -20.68 5.85
CA TYR A 345 14.98 -19.35 6.05
C TYR A 345 15.76 -19.28 7.37
N LEU A 346 16.84 -18.51 7.40
CA LEU A 346 17.67 -18.20 8.57
C LEU A 346 17.99 -16.71 8.55
N ILE A 347 18.09 -16.08 9.71
CA ILE A 347 18.46 -14.68 9.86
C ILE A 347 19.19 -14.45 11.19
N ASP A 348 20.03 -13.42 11.25
CA ASP A 348 20.61 -12.95 12.51
C ASP A 348 19.50 -12.60 13.50
N GLY A 349 19.57 -13.19 14.68
CA GLY A 349 18.58 -13.06 15.73
C GLY A 349 19.06 -12.31 16.95
N THR A 350 20.24 -11.68 16.90
CA THR A 350 20.94 -11.12 18.06
C THR A 350 20.00 -10.24 18.89
N SER A 351 20.03 -10.44 20.21
CA SER A 351 19.13 -9.74 21.12
C SER A 351 19.47 -8.26 21.25
N SER A 352 18.60 -7.49 21.89
CA SER A 352 18.88 -6.09 22.25
C SER A 352 20.05 -5.94 23.23
N ASN A 353 20.35 -6.99 24.01
CA ASN A 353 21.49 -7.03 24.94
C ASN A 353 22.80 -7.45 24.25
N GLY A 354 22.76 -7.73 22.95
CA GLY A 354 23.93 -8.12 22.17
C GLY A 354 24.22 -9.62 22.15
N THR A 355 23.34 -10.46 22.72
CA THR A 355 23.48 -11.92 22.74
C THR A 355 23.41 -12.46 21.30
N PRO A 356 24.51 -13.04 20.76
CA PRO A 356 24.53 -13.58 19.40
C PRO A 356 23.57 -14.74 19.21
N ALA A 357 22.72 -14.65 18.19
CA ALA A 357 21.79 -15.72 17.86
C ALA A 357 21.55 -15.83 16.36
N LEU A 358 21.21 -17.03 15.89
CA LEU A 358 20.65 -17.28 14.56
C LEU A 358 19.24 -17.86 14.74
N ILE A 359 18.26 -17.19 14.13
CA ILE A 359 16.85 -17.59 14.15
C ILE A 359 16.51 -18.17 12.79
N GLY A 360 15.84 -19.31 12.75
CA GLY A 360 15.45 -19.92 11.49
C GLY A 360 14.08 -20.59 11.51
N PHE A 361 13.67 -20.96 10.32
CA PHE A 361 12.35 -21.48 10.04
C PHE A 361 12.41 -22.73 9.17
N ILE A 362 11.51 -23.65 9.52
CA ILE A 362 11.13 -24.81 8.74
C ILE A 362 9.68 -24.55 8.34
N GLY A 363 9.40 -24.24 7.07
CA GLY A 363 8.06 -23.82 6.61
C GLY A 363 7.46 -24.73 5.53
N GLY A 364 6.14 -24.81 5.46
CA GLY A 364 5.43 -25.58 4.43
C GLY A 364 5.73 -27.07 4.48
N ARG A 365 6.00 -27.70 3.33
CA ARG A 365 6.30 -29.13 3.27
C ARG A 365 7.53 -29.52 4.07
N CYS A 366 8.51 -28.62 4.24
CA CYS A 366 9.62 -28.84 5.18
C CYS A 366 9.07 -29.09 6.58
N ALA A 367 8.16 -28.23 7.07
CA ALA A 367 7.60 -28.38 8.40
C ALA A 367 6.82 -29.69 8.55
N SER A 368 5.94 -30.00 7.60
CA SER A 368 5.10 -31.20 7.66
C SER A 368 5.92 -32.51 7.70
N VAL A 369 7.08 -32.56 7.03
CA VAL A 369 7.99 -33.71 7.09
C VAL A 369 8.79 -33.73 8.38
N TRP A 370 9.30 -32.58 8.82
CA TRP A 370 10.24 -32.49 9.92
C TRP A 370 9.59 -32.45 11.31
N THR A 371 8.29 -32.18 11.43
CA THR A 371 7.52 -32.34 12.69
C THR A 371 7.60 -33.77 13.22
N SER A 372 7.59 -34.78 12.34
CA SER A 372 7.66 -36.20 12.72
C SER A 372 9.08 -36.69 13.07
N VAL A 373 10.10 -35.88 12.82
CA VAL A 373 11.50 -36.19 13.18
C VAL A 373 11.70 -35.89 14.67
N THR A 374 12.64 -36.57 15.34
CA THR A 374 12.88 -36.27 16.77
C THR A 374 13.58 -34.92 16.95
N TYR A 375 13.43 -34.31 18.14
CA TYR A 375 14.09 -33.04 18.48
C TYR A 375 15.62 -33.10 18.27
N GLU A 376 16.28 -34.17 18.73
CA GLU A 376 17.73 -34.32 18.60
C GLU A 376 18.19 -34.51 17.15
N GLU A 377 17.42 -35.25 16.35
CA GLU A 377 17.70 -35.41 14.91
C GLU A 377 17.49 -34.10 14.13
N ARG A 378 16.44 -33.33 14.47
CA ARG A 378 16.22 -31.97 13.94
C ARG A 378 17.38 -31.06 14.28
N ARG A 379 17.75 -31.00 15.56
CA ARG A 379 18.89 -30.22 16.06
C ARG A 379 20.17 -30.57 15.30
N LYS A 380 20.46 -31.85 15.15
CA LYS A 380 21.65 -32.34 14.43
C LYS A 380 21.61 -31.91 12.95
N ALA A 381 20.50 -32.15 12.25
CA ALA A 381 20.38 -31.79 10.84
C ALA A 381 20.51 -30.28 10.60
N LEU A 382 19.91 -29.45 11.45
CA LEU A 382 20.06 -27.99 11.40
C LEU A 382 21.49 -27.55 11.72
N THR A 383 22.14 -28.17 12.71
CA THR A 383 23.55 -27.92 13.03
C THR A 383 24.46 -28.22 11.83
N GLU A 384 24.17 -29.27 11.07
CA GLU A 384 24.89 -29.62 9.84
C GLU A 384 24.62 -28.62 8.71
N CYS A 385 23.38 -28.14 8.55
CA CYS A 385 23.08 -27.03 7.64
C CYS A 385 23.93 -25.80 7.99
N LEU A 386 23.89 -25.34 9.25
CA LEU A 386 24.66 -24.19 9.73
C LEU A 386 26.17 -24.39 9.53
N SER A 387 26.66 -25.61 9.76
CA SER A 387 28.08 -25.96 9.58
C SER A 387 28.52 -25.82 8.13
N ARG A 388 27.64 -26.10 7.16
CA ARG A 388 27.92 -25.91 5.72
C ARG A 388 27.94 -24.44 5.30
N TYR A 389 27.21 -23.58 6.00
CA TYR A 389 27.13 -22.14 5.69
C TYR A 389 28.24 -21.33 6.35
N PHE A 390 28.57 -21.64 7.62
CA PHE A 390 29.45 -20.82 8.43
C PHE A 390 30.71 -21.55 8.96
N GLY A 391 30.87 -22.83 8.65
CA GLY A 391 32.02 -23.65 9.05
C GLY A 391 31.78 -24.44 10.35
N GLY A 392 31.90 -25.77 10.27
CA GLY A 392 31.48 -26.67 11.35
C GLY A 392 32.20 -26.50 12.69
N HIS A 393 33.50 -26.18 12.69
CA HIS A 393 34.22 -25.89 13.93
C HIS A 393 33.64 -24.68 14.66
N LYS A 394 33.22 -23.62 13.93
CA LYS A 394 32.65 -22.42 14.55
C LYS A 394 31.30 -22.70 15.21
N ILE A 395 30.43 -23.45 14.53
CA ILE A 395 29.14 -23.85 15.09
C ILE A 395 29.33 -24.66 16.38
N THR A 396 30.13 -25.73 16.30
CA THR A 396 30.33 -26.64 17.44
C THR A 396 31.06 -25.99 18.60
N SER A 397 32.04 -25.13 18.32
CA SER A 397 32.81 -24.46 19.37
C SER A 397 32.05 -23.33 20.05
N HIS A 398 31.19 -22.57 19.36
CA HIS A 398 30.53 -21.38 19.92
C HIS A 398 29.09 -21.60 20.40
N LEU A 399 28.45 -22.72 20.05
CA LEU A 399 27.06 -23.01 20.40
C LEU A 399 26.88 -23.11 21.93
N ILE A 400 25.94 -22.34 22.45
CA ILE A 400 25.50 -22.37 23.85
C ILE A 400 24.20 -23.16 23.96
N GLU A 401 23.17 -22.76 23.22
CA GLU A 401 21.83 -23.34 23.35
C GLU A 401 21.12 -23.46 22.01
N TYR A 402 20.29 -24.49 21.89
CA TYR A 402 19.37 -24.71 20.78
C TYR A 402 17.95 -24.84 21.34
N VAL A 403 17.00 -24.05 20.85
CA VAL A 403 15.59 -24.17 21.20
C VAL A 403 14.73 -24.11 19.95
N GLU A 404 13.65 -24.87 19.93
CA GLU A 404 12.67 -24.84 18.86
C GLU A 404 11.24 -24.78 19.39
N LYS A 405 10.34 -24.21 18.59
CA LYS A 405 8.91 -24.30 18.76
C LYS A 405 8.28 -24.83 17.49
N ASP A 406 7.68 -26.02 17.60
CA ASP A 406 6.80 -26.56 16.58
C ASP A 406 5.39 -25.99 16.75
N TRP A 407 4.99 -25.11 15.84
CA TRP A 407 3.67 -24.49 15.86
C TRP A 407 2.59 -25.41 15.28
N ASN A 408 2.95 -26.48 14.55
CA ASN A 408 2.00 -27.48 14.08
C ASN A 408 1.39 -28.29 15.22
N LEU A 409 2.12 -28.43 16.32
CA LEU A 409 1.69 -29.17 17.51
C LEU A 409 0.95 -28.30 18.53
N GLU A 410 0.77 -26.99 18.26
CA GLU A 410 0.05 -26.09 19.16
C GLU A 410 -1.48 -26.30 19.04
N PRO A 411 -2.16 -26.86 20.06
CA PRO A 411 -3.54 -27.32 19.95
C PRO A 411 -4.52 -26.18 19.63
N TYR A 412 -4.32 -25.00 20.21
CA TYR A 412 -5.20 -23.84 20.06
C TYR A 412 -4.69 -22.79 19.06
N SER A 413 -3.67 -23.13 18.28
CA SER A 413 -3.23 -22.30 17.15
C SER A 413 -3.38 -23.07 15.84
N GLY A 414 -3.11 -24.37 15.86
CA GLY A 414 -3.21 -25.29 14.71
C GLY A 414 -2.01 -25.23 13.75
N GLY A 415 -1.13 -24.23 13.89
CA GLY A 415 -0.07 -23.92 12.93
C GLY A 415 0.35 -22.44 12.95
N CYS A 416 1.17 -22.04 11.99
CA CYS A 416 1.69 -20.68 11.78
C CYS A 416 2.19 -20.50 10.32
N PRO A 417 2.47 -19.27 9.86
CA PRO A 417 2.27 -18.00 10.56
C PRO A 417 0.79 -17.56 10.59
N CYS A 418 0.03 -17.84 9.54
CA CYS A 418 -1.38 -17.46 9.43
C CYS A 418 -2.21 -18.48 8.63
N HIS A 419 -3.52 -18.25 8.58
CA HIS A 419 -4.41 -19.00 7.69
C HIS A 419 -4.26 -18.53 6.25
N ASN A 420 -4.30 -19.50 5.35
CA ASN A 420 -4.38 -19.30 3.91
C ASN A 420 -5.83 -19.49 3.45
N VAL A 421 -6.08 -19.33 2.15
CA VAL A 421 -7.37 -19.63 1.53
C VAL A 421 -7.14 -20.58 0.36
N THR A 422 -7.98 -21.59 0.22
CA THR A 422 -7.94 -22.50 -0.94
C THR A 422 -8.63 -21.91 -2.16
N THR A 423 -8.42 -22.51 -3.33
CA THR A 423 -9.05 -22.07 -4.58
C THR A 423 -10.58 -22.18 -4.52
N GLY A 424 -11.29 -21.19 -5.05
CA GLY A 424 -12.76 -21.14 -5.15
C GLY A 424 -13.48 -20.68 -3.88
N SER A 425 -12.75 -20.16 -2.91
CA SER A 425 -13.29 -19.78 -1.59
C SER A 425 -13.21 -18.27 -1.32
N MET A 426 -12.73 -17.45 -2.27
CA MET A 426 -12.57 -16.01 -2.02
C MET A 426 -13.91 -15.26 -1.94
N LYS A 427 -14.97 -15.76 -2.56
CA LYS A 427 -16.32 -15.21 -2.37
C LYS A 427 -16.78 -15.38 -0.92
N ASP A 428 -16.68 -16.61 -0.39
CA ASP A 428 -16.99 -16.89 1.01
C ASP A 428 -16.05 -16.13 1.96
N PHE A 429 -14.79 -15.89 1.57
CA PHE A 429 -13.84 -15.10 2.34
C PHE A 429 -14.34 -13.66 2.55
N VAL A 430 -14.82 -13.01 1.49
CA VAL A 430 -15.37 -11.64 1.58
C VAL A 430 -16.62 -11.60 2.44
N ASP A 431 -17.57 -12.50 2.19
CA ASP A 431 -18.87 -12.51 2.85
C ASP A 431 -18.80 -13.03 4.30
N GLY A 432 -17.88 -13.95 4.56
CA GLY A 432 -17.83 -14.81 5.73
C GLY A 432 -16.81 -14.43 6.78
N LEU A 433 -15.68 -13.83 6.43
CA LEU A 433 -14.58 -13.70 7.39
C LEU A 433 -14.87 -12.69 8.51
N ARG A 434 -15.39 -11.52 8.16
CA ARG A 434 -15.54 -10.37 9.08
C ARG A 434 -16.96 -10.17 9.58
N LYS A 435 -17.95 -10.48 8.74
CA LYS A 435 -19.36 -10.19 9.00
C LYS A 435 -19.81 -10.78 10.34
N PRO A 436 -20.40 -10.00 11.26
CA PRO A 436 -20.96 -10.56 12.48
C PRO A 436 -22.03 -11.61 12.20
N PHE A 437 -22.14 -12.59 13.10
CA PHE A 437 -23.27 -13.52 13.13
C PHE A 437 -24.11 -13.19 14.34
N THR A 438 -25.20 -12.45 14.10
CA THR A 438 -26.08 -11.91 15.16
C THR A 438 -25.27 -11.18 16.23
N ASN A 439 -25.13 -11.72 17.44
CA ASN A 439 -24.40 -11.09 18.55
C ASN A 439 -22.95 -11.61 18.70
N ILE A 440 -22.45 -12.35 17.71
CA ILE A 440 -21.08 -12.87 17.65
C ILE A 440 -20.29 -12.08 16.61
N HIS A 441 -19.25 -11.39 17.07
CA HIS A 441 -18.30 -10.65 16.27
C HIS A 441 -17.02 -11.46 16.11
N PHE A 442 -16.34 -11.30 14.98
CA PHE A 442 -15.12 -12.05 14.68
C PHE A 442 -13.94 -11.09 14.74
N ALA A 443 -12.87 -11.48 15.42
CA ALA A 443 -11.60 -10.79 15.44
C ALA A 443 -10.50 -11.83 15.25
N SER A 444 -9.40 -11.43 14.65
CA SER A 444 -8.12 -12.13 14.54
C SER A 444 -7.35 -11.39 13.45
N THR A 445 -6.04 -11.53 13.41
CA THR A 445 -5.24 -10.91 12.35
C THR A 445 -5.70 -11.28 10.93
N GLU A 446 -6.28 -12.47 10.74
CA GLU A 446 -6.90 -12.90 9.49
C GLU A 446 -8.04 -11.95 9.04
N THR A 447 -8.78 -11.36 9.98
CA THR A 447 -9.89 -10.45 9.70
C THR A 447 -9.46 -9.01 9.39
N ALA A 448 -8.16 -8.70 9.45
CA ALA A 448 -7.65 -7.36 9.17
C ALA A 448 -7.74 -7.00 7.68
N SER A 449 -7.67 -5.71 7.37
CA SER A 449 -7.62 -5.22 5.98
C SER A 449 -6.23 -4.76 5.55
N GLN A 450 -5.37 -4.46 6.51
CA GLN A 450 -3.94 -4.19 6.36
C GLN A 450 -3.18 -5.14 7.26
N TRP A 451 -1.97 -5.52 6.85
CA TRP A 451 -1.07 -6.40 7.61
C TRP A 451 -1.74 -7.66 8.18
N MET A 452 -2.70 -8.23 7.43
CA MET A 452 -3.33 -9.49 7.81
C MET A 452 -2.26 -10.58 7.97
N GLY A 453 -2.39 -11.40 9.00
CA GLY A 453 -1.37 -12.39 9.37
C GLY A 453 -0.28 -11.87 10.33
N TYR A 454 -0.17 -10.56 10.56
CA TYR A 454 0.82 -9.94 11.45
C TYR A 454 0.23 -9.43 12.76
N MET A 455 1.09 -8.99 13.69
CA MET A 455 0.67 -8.37 14.96
C MET A 455 -0.13 -7.09 14.73
N ASP A 456 0.22 -6.29 13.71
CA ASP A 456 -0.54 -5.10 13.31
C ASP A 456 -1.99 -5.42 12.91
N GLY A 457 -2.17 -6.42 12.05
CA GLY A 457 -3.51 -6.89 11.69
C GLY A 457 -4.30 -7.42 12.90
N ALA A 458 -3.62 -7.96 13.92
CA ALA A 458 -4.29 -8.37 15.15
C ALA A 458 -4.88 -7.15 15.90
N VAL A 459 -4.11 -6.05 15.99
CA VAL A 459 -4.57 -4.78 16.59
C VAL A 459 -5.70 -4.16 15.77
N ASP A 460 -5.58 -4.09 14.43
CA ASP A 460 -6.65 -3.58 13.55
C ASP A 460 -7.95 -4.36 13.72
N ALA A 461 -7.87 -5.69 13.71
CA ALA A 461 -9.02 -6.56 13.91
C ALA A 461 -9.67 -6.42 15.28
N GLY A 462 -8.85 -6.30 16.34
CA GLY A 462 -9.34 -6.11 17.71
C GLY A 462 -10.05 -4.77 17.88
N ARG A 463 -9.47 -3.71 17.30
CA ARG A 463 -10.04 -2.36 17.25
C ARG A 463 -11.40 -2.37 16.55
N ARG A 464 -11.48 -2.95 15.35
CA ARG A 464 -12.72 -3.04 14.58
C ARG A 464 -13.81 -3.77 15.36
N ALA A 465 -13.49 -4.95 15.91
CA ALA A 465 -14.48 -5.74 16.64
C ALA A 465 -14.98 -5.02 17.91
N ALA A 466 -14.10 -4.33 18.64
CA ALA A 466 -14.51 -3.47 19.76
C ALA A 466 -15.46 -2.35 19.30
N SER A 467 -15.14 -1.66 18.20
CA SER A 467 -16.01 -0.62 17.64
C SER A 467 -17.39 -1.15 17.23
N GLU A 468 -17.46 -2.32 16.58
CA GLU A 468 -18.72 -2.95 16.22
C GLU A 468 -19.59 -3.27 17.45
N ILE A 469 -18.95 -3.74 18.53
CA ILE A 469 -19.62 -4.02 19.80
C ILE A 469 -20.17 -2.72 20.42
N LEU A 470 -19.35 -1.68 20.52
CA LEU A 470 -19.75 -0.38 21.06
C LEU A 470 -20.94 0.21 20.30
N VAL A 471 -20.93 0.14 18.97
CA VAL A 471 -22.06 0.57 18.13
C VAL A 471 -23.30 -0.27 18.44
N SER A 472 -23.15 -1.59 18.57
CA SER A 472 -24.29 -2.48 18.81
C SER A 472 -24.97 -2.31 20.17
N PHE A 473 -24.29 -1.74 21.18
CA PHE A 473 -24.90 -1.39 22.46
C PHE A 473 -25.63 -0.03 22.44
N ARG A 474 -25.30 0.86 21.50
CA ARG A 474 -25.91 2.20 21.38
C ARG A 474 -27.35 2.17 20.88
N ASP A 475 -27.74 1.15 20.12
CA ASP A 475 -29.12 0.98 19.63
C ASP A 475 -30.16 0.76 20.76
N ASN A 476 -29.75 0.76 22.04
CA ASN A 476 -30.65 0.62 23.18
C ASN A 476 -30.68 1.78 24.20
N ASN A 477 -29.86 2.84 24.11
CA ASN A 477 -30.06 4.07 24.93
C ASN A 477 -29.08 5.21 24.56
N GLN A 478 -29.65 6.39 24.30
CA GLN A 478 -29.10 7.76 24.30
C GLN A 478 -27.71 8.04 23.65
N SER A 479 -27.76 8.92 22.64
CA SER A 479 -26.64 9.55 21.95
C SER A 479 -25.72 10.37 22.87
N LYS A 480 -24.47 9.91 23.00
CA LYS A 480 -23.31 10.78 23.22
C LYS A 480 -22.32 10.54 22.09
N ASP A 481 -21.93 11.62 21.42
CA ASP A 481 -20.97 11.62 20.33
C ASP A 481 -19.62 11.10 20.82
N TYR A 482 -19.18 9.99 20.23
CA TYR A 482 -17.78 9.58 20.28
C TYR A 482 -17.29 9.60 18.84
N GLU A 483 -16.25 10.40 18.59
CA GLU A 483 -15.48 10.39 17.34
C GLU A 483 -15.11 8.94 16.99
N ILE A 484 -15.58 8.50 15.82
CA ILE A 484 -15.00 7.37 15.13
C ILE A 484 -13.70 7.92 14.55
N ASP A 485 -12.55 7.48 15.07
CA ASP A 485 -11.24 7.79 14.48
C ASP A 485 -11.20 7.19 13.06
N SER A 486 -11.65 7.97 12.08
CA SER A 486 -11.58 7.66 10.66
C SER A 486 -10.16 7.96 10.18
N TYR A 487 -9.27 6.97 10.30
CA TYR A 487 -7.99 7.03 9.59
C TYR A 487 -8.23 6.64 8.13
N THR A 488 -8.24 7.65 7.25
CA THR A 488 -8.15 7.48 5.80
C THR A 488 -6.73 7.04 5.46
N TYR A 489 -6.56 5.76 5.13
CA TYR A 489 -5.27 5.21 4.69
C TYR A 489 -4.94 5.70 3.28
N GLU A 490 -3.95 6.59 3.19
CA GLU A 490 -3.36 7.03 1.92
C GLU A 490 -2.40 5.93 1.42
N SER A 491 -2.73 5.27 0.29
CA SER A 491 -1.89 4.20 -0.24
C SER A 491 -0.52 4.72 -0.71
N GLN A 492 0.52 4.61 0.12
CA GLN A 492 1.90 4.93 -0.27
C GLN A 492 2.53 3.83 -1.16
N ASN A 493 2.02 3.65 -2.37
CA ASN A 493 2.44 2.56 -3.28
C ASN A 493 3.33 2.99 -4.47
N LYS A 494 4.18 4.02 -4.34
CA LYS A 494 5.08 4.43 -5.46
C LYS A 494 6.58 4.55 -5.15
N ARG A 495 7.03 4.36 -3.90
CA ARG A 495 8.46 4.52 -3.55
C ARG A 495 9.33 3.26 -3.69
N MET A 496 8.79 2.05 -3.52
CA MET A 496 9.61 0.82 -3.44
C MET A 496 10.20 0.33 -4.76
N ALA A 497 9.48 0.45 -5.88
CA ALA A 497 10.04 0.10 -7.21
C ALA A 497 11.31 0.91 -7.53
N SER A 498 11.40 2.15 -7.02
CA SER A 498 12.58 3.00 -7.18
C SER A 498 13.75 2.61 -6.28
N LEU A 499 13.48 2.09 -5.08
CA LEU A 499 14.48 1.61 -4.12
C LEU A 499 15.08 0.27 -4.56
N PHE A 500 14.25 -0.66 -5.05
CA PHE A 500 14.71 -1.92 -5.64
C PHE A 500 15.63 -1.69 -6.85
N VAL A 501 15.25 -0.77 -7.75
CA VAL A 501 16.10 -0.36 -8.87
C VAL A 501 17.42 0.24 -8.35
N ARG A 502 17.38 1.16 -7.37
CA ARG A 502 18.59 1.75 -6.77
C ARG A 502 19.52 0.71 -6.14
N GLN A 503 19.00 -0.29 -5.43
CA GLN A 503 19.80 -1.37 -4.83
C GLN A 503 20.40 -2.30 -5.90
N LEU A 504 19.65 -2.64 -6.95
CA LEU A 504 20.16 -3.37 -8.11
C LEU A 504 21.33 -2.64 -8.78
N TRP A 505 21.22 -1.32 -8.97
CA TRP A 505 22.31 -0.51 -9.53
C TRP A 505 23.54 -0.42 -8.61
N SER A 506 23.34 -0.46 -7.29
CA SER A 506 24.44 -0.42 -6.32
C SER A 506 25.20 -1.75 -6.18
N GLY A 507 24.53 -2.91 -6.32
CA GLY A 507 25.13 -4.22 -6.10
C GLY A 507 25.78 -4.88 -7.33
N ILE A 508 25.63 -4.31 -8.54
CA ILE A 508 26.27 -4.82 -9.77
C ILE A 508 27.75 -4.36 -9.90
N GLY A 509 28.31 -3.67 -8.89
CA GLY A 509 29.73 -3.36 -8.89
C GLY A 509 30.15 -2.34 -9.96
N CYS A 510 29.28 -1.37 -10.26
CA CYS A 510 29.70 -0.15 -10.94
C CYS A 510 30.27 0.84 -9.89
N SER A 511 31.33 0.42 -9.18
CA SER A 511 31.98 1.24 -8.14
C SER A 511 33.25 1.94 -8.60
N SER A 512 33.54 1.96 -9.92
CA SER A 512 34.71 2.65 -10.48
C SER A 512 34.39 3.77 -11.47
N ILE A 513 33.21 4.38 -11.41
CA ILE A 513 32.98 5.70 -12.05
C ILE A 513 32.20 6.59 -11.07
N LEU A 514 32.96 7.53 -10.48
CA LEU A 514 32.55 8.72 -9.73
C LEU A 514 32.22 8.54 -8.23
N ARG A 515 33.24 8.72 -7.39
CA ARG A 515 33.13 9.60 -6.20
C ARG A 515 34.01 10.86 -6.43
N PRO A 516 33.66 12.01 -5.85
CA PRO A 516 34.10 13.30 -6.34
C PRO A 516 35.20 13.93 -5.47
N THR A 517 36.28 14.40 -6.09
CA THR A 517 37.12 15.49 -5.57
C THR A 517 37.73 16.29 -6.71
N VAL A 518 37.18 17.50 -6.90
CA VAL A 518 37.82 18.80 -7.17
C VAL A 518 39.05 18.87 -8.10
N ASN A 519 38.85 19.67 -9.17
CA ASN A 519 39.77 20.44 -10.03
C ASN A 519 40.94 19.73 -10.73
N ILE A 520 40.94 19.81 -12.07
CA ILE A 520 41.87 20.61 -12.90
C ILE A 520 41.34 20.62 -14.36
N GLN A 521 41.48 21.76 -15.04
CA GLN A 521 41.00 22.06 -16.39
C GLN A 521 41.43 21.04 -17.48
N PRO A 522 40.67 20.90 -18.60
CA PRO A 522 41.14 20.19 -19.77
C PRO A 522 41.74 21.17 -20.79
N SER A 523 42.97 20.89 -21.26
CA SER A 523 43.54 21.52 -22.44
C SER A 523 43.83 20.48 -23.53
N ILE A 524 43.37 20.81 -24.75
CA ILE A 524 43.90 20.44 -26.07
C ILE A 524 43.43 19.11 -26.71
N ARG A 525 42.57 19.32 -27.73
CA ARG A 525 42.45 18.68 -29.07
C ARG A 525 43.35 17.45 -29.35
N THR A 526 42.89 16.42 -30.08
CA THR A 526 42.85 16.46 -31.56
C THR A 526 42.00 15.34 -32.21
N LYS A 527 41.46 15.71 -33.38
CA LYS A 527 40.60 15.09 -34.41
C LYS A 527 40.94 13.66 -34.90
N MET A 528 39.88 12.91 -35.28
CA MET A 528 39.60 12.42 -36.65
C MET A 528 38.21 11.75 -36.69
N VAL A 529 37.15 12.42 -37.15
CA VAL A 529 36.54 12.39 -38.51
C VAL A 529 36.48 11.00 -39.19
N ARG A 530 35.28 10.39 -39.25
CA ARG A 530 34.58 10.11 -40.52
C ARG A 530 33.14 9.58 -40.34
N ARG A 531 32.21 10.36 -40.89
CA ARG A 531 30.91 10.06 -41.53
C ARG A 531 30.10 8.84 -41.06
N VAL A 532 28.96 9.11 -40.42
CA VAL A 532 27.77 8.25 -40.44
C VAL A 532 26.58 9.06 -40.92
N ASN A 533 25.87 8.50 -41.90
CA ASN A 533 24.64 9.02 -42.49
C ASN A 533 23.53 9.16 -41.44
N ARG A 534 22.81 10.28 -41.55
CA ARG A 534 21.66 10.66 -40.72
C ARG A 534 20.59 9.57 -40.70
N HIS A 535 20.43 8.90 -39.55
CA HIS A 535 19.15 8.33 -39.13
C HIS A 535 18.63 9.18 -37.96
N ARG A 536 17.45 9.79 -38.14
CA ARG A 536 16.71 10.47 -37.08
C ARG A 536 16.29 9.44 -36.04
N VAL A 537 16.92 9.49 -34.87
CA VAL A 537 16.43 8.84 -33.65
C VAL A 537 15.39 9.78 -33.01
N PRO A 538 14.15 9.34 -32.73
CA PRO A 538 13.15 10.14 -32.03
C PRO A 538 13.57 10.40 -30.58
N THR A 539 13.42 11.64 -30.13
CA THR A 539 13.69 12.08 -28.76
C THR A 539 12.77 11.39 -27.75
N HIS A 540 13.39 10.90 -26.68
CA HIS A 540 12.83 10.10 -25.60
C HIS A 540 11.71 10.81 -24.80
N THR A 541 10.54 10.19 -24.77
CA THR A 541 9.57 10.28 -23.66
C THR A 541 9.72 9.02 -22.81
N LYS A 542 9.69 9.16 -21.47
CA LYS A 542 9.82 8.04 -20.52
C LYS A 542 8.69 7.00 -20.72
N PRO A 543 8.93 5.68 -20.53
CA PRO A 543 7.94 4.63 -20.83
C PRO A 543 6.80 4.50 -19.81
N SER A 544 6.93 5.05 -18.59
CA SER A 544 5.95 4.85 -17.51
C SER A 544 4.62 5.59 -17.72
N ASP A 545 4.63 6.74 -18.39
CA ASP A 545 3.41 7.53 -18.61
C ASP A 545 2.64 7.07 -19.85
N ARG A 546 3.34 6.51 -20.85
CA ARG A 546 2.71 5.90 -22.03
C ARG A 546 1.91 4.63 -21.70
N TRP A 547 2.30 3.89 -20.65
CA TRP A 547 1.60 2.66 -20.24
C TRP A 547 0.38 2.91 -19.35
N ALA A 548 0.42 3.93 -18.49
CA ALA A 548 -0.75 4.39 -17.74
C ALA A 548 -1.81 4.97 -18.70
N GLN A 549 -1.39 5.81 -19.65
CA GLN A 549 -2.27 6.34 -20.69
C GLN A 549 -2.89 5.25 -21.56
N LYS A 550 -2.12 4.24 -22.01
CA LYS A 550 -2.65 3.11 -22.79
C LYS A 550 -3.64 2.23 -22.01
N LYS A 551 -3.51 2.11 -20.69
CA LYS A 551 -4.44 1.34 -19.84
C LYS A 551 -5.77 2.07 -19.64
N THR A 552 -5.76 3.39 -19.50
CA THR A 552 -6.99 4.21 -19.50
C THR A 552 -7.71 4.04 -20.85
N VAL A 553 -6.99 4.24 -21.96
CA VAL A 553 -7.45 4.07 -23.36
C VAL A 553 -8.05 2.67 -23.62
N ALA A 554 -7.47 1.60 -23.07
CA ALA A 554 -7.97 0.24 -23.27
C ALA A 554 -9.26 -0.08 -22.48
N ARG A 555 -9.59 0.71 -21.44
CA ARG A 555 -10.87 0.61 -20.71
C ARG A 555 -12.02 1.33 -21.43
N ILE A 556 -11.69 2.17 -22.43
CA ILE A 556 -12.58 3.10 -23.14
C ILE A 556 -13.30 2.47 -24.35
N MET A 557 -13.06 1.19 -24.66
CA MET A 557 -13.71 0.53 -25.79
C MET A 557 -15.15 0.06 -25.47
N GLU A 558 -16.05 1.00 -25.18
CA GLU A 558 -17.42 0.89 -25.69
C GLU A 558 -17.49 1.78 -26.93
N ALA A 559 -17.72 1.17 -28.08
CA ALA A 559 -17.91 1.92 -29.31
C ALA A 559 -19.07 2.89 -29.08
N ASP A 560 -18.83 4.19 -29.27
CA ASP A 560 -19.92 5.16 -29.44
C ASP A 560 -20.68 4.73 -30.71
N ALA A 561 -21.64 3.82 -30.55
CA ALA A 561 -22.54 3.43 -31.61
C ALA A 561 -23.32 4.68 -32.02
N ILE A 562 -23.26 5.01 -33.31
CA ILE A 562 -24.02 6.12 -33.88
C ILE A 562 -25.49 5.71 -33.79
N TYR A 563 -26.19 6.25 -32.80
CA TYR A 563 -27.63 6.10 -32.65
C TYR A 563 -28.32 7.28 -33.33
N ASP A 564 -29.41 6.99 -34.02
CA ASP A 564 -30.35 8.01 -34.51
C ASP A 564 -30.94 8.80 -33.32
N ASP A 565 -31.09 10.12 -33.45
CA ASP A 565 -31.63 11.00 -32.42
C ASP A 565 -33.06 10.62 -32.00
N GLU A 566 -33.86 10.03 -32.91
CA GLU A 566 -35.15 9.45 -32.54
C GLU A 566 -35.02 8.18 -31.69
N PHE A 567 -34.01 7.36 -31.99
CA PHE A 567 -33.72 6.14 -31.24
C PHE A 567 -33.21 6.46 -29.83
N ALA A 568 -32.43 7.53 -29.69
CA ALA A 568 -31.93 7.99 -28.40
C ALA A 568 -33.00 8.52 -27.44
N LYS A 569 -34.17 8.91 -27.97
CA LYS A 569 -35.30 9.41 -27.17
C LYS A 569 -36.22 8.29 -26.64
N ARG A 570 -36.01 7.03 -27.02
CA ARG A 570 -36.86 5.91 -26.57
C ARG A 570 -36.74 5.67 -25.06
N LYS A 571 -37.89 5.47 -24.40
CA LYS A 571 -37.92 5.05 -23.00
C LYS A 571 -38.11 3.53 -22.91
N PRO A 572 -37.34 2.82 -22.07
CA PRO A 572 -37.64 1.42 -21.75
C PRO A 572 -39.06 1.36 -21.21
N ILE A 573 -39.89 0.54 -21.84
CA ILE A 573 -41.27 0.30 -21.41
C ILE A 573 -41.27 -0.77 -20.30
N ASP A 574 -40.29 -1.67 -20.35
CA ASP A 574 -40.09 -2.75 -19.39
C ASP A 574 -38.99 -2.44 -18.36
N LYS A 575 -39.07 -3.13 -17.21
CA LYS A 575 -38.06 -3.04 -16.13
C LYS A 575 -36.72 -3.70 -16.49
N ILE A 576 -36.70 -4.52 -17.53
CA ILE A 576 -35.51 -5.21 -18.06
C ILE A 576 -35.49 -4.92 -19.55
N TRP A 577 -34.39 -4.35 -20.05
CA TRP A 577 -34.23 -4.04 -21.47
C TRP A 577 -32.83 -4.39 -21.95
N LEU A 578 -32.70 -4.58 -23.26
CA LEU A 578 -31.42 -4.82 -23.90
C LEU A 578 -30.65 -3.50 -23.99
N ALA A 579 -29.53 -3.38 -23.25
CA ALA A 579 -28.73 -2.15 -23.20
C ALA A 579 -28.29 -1.62 -24.58
N LYS A 580 -28.08 -2.51 -25.56
CA LYS A 580 -27.74 -2.13 -26.95
C LYS A 580 -28.86 -1.35 -27.67
N GLU A 581 -30.11 -1.47 -27.20
CA GLU A 581 -31.31 -0.89 -27.84
C GLU A 581 -31.80 0.41 -27.16
N TYR A 582 -31.16 0.79 -26.06
CA TYR A 582 -31.49 2.00 -25.31
C TYR A 582 -30.18 2.70 -24.93
N PRO A 583 -29.83 3.82 -25.58
CA PRO A 583 -28.56 4.48 -25.30
C PRO A 583 -28.50 4.99 -23.86
N VAL A 584 -27.27 5.02 -23.34
CA VAL A 584 -26.99 5.53 -21.99
C VAL A 584 -27.41 6.99 -21.93
N ARG A 585 -28.36 7.29 -21.04
CA ARG A 585 -28.89 8.64 -20.85
C ARG A 585 -27.90 9.54 -20.13
N SER A 586 -27.91 10.82 -20.52
CA SER A 586 -27.27 11.89 -19.78
C SER A 586 -28.26 12.50 -18.79
N TRP A 587 -27.78 12.88 -17.61
CA TRP A 587 -28.55 13.45 -16.51
C TRP A 587 -28.04 14.85 -16.17
N SER A 588 -28.84 15.64 -15.45
CA SER A 588 -28.34 16.90 -14.91
C SER A 588 -27.28 16.64 -13.84
N LEU A 589 -26.31 17.55 -13.68
CA LEU A 589 -25.25 17.38 -12.70
C LEU A 589 -25.82 17.32 -11.28
N GLU A 590 -26.85 18.11 -11.00
CA GLU A 590 -27.61 18.14 -9.74
C GLU A 590 -28.08 16.74 -9.35
N THR A 591 -28.77 16.07 -10.27
CA THR A 591 -29.34 14.74 -10.04
C THR A 591 -28.22 13.72 -9.77
N VAL A 592 -27.12 13.81 -10.52
CA VAL A 592 -25.98 12.90 -10.36
C VAL A 592 -25.27 13.13 -9.02
N LEU A 593 -25.14 14.37 -8.57
CA LEU A 593 -24.57 14.70 -7.26
C LEU A 593 -25.46 14.22 -6.13
N GLU A 594 -26.78 14.35 -6.25
CA GLU A 594 -27.74 13.82 -5.29
C GLU A 594 -27.64 12.29 -5.16
N TRP A 595 -27.61 11.56 -6.28
CA TRP A 595 -27.42 10.10 -6.26
C TRP A 595 -26.08 9.69 -5.64
N HIS A 596 -24.99 10.41 -5.96
CA HIS A 596 -23.71 10.12 -5.32
C HIS A 596 -23.72 10.41 -3.83
N ARG A 597 -24.37 11.48 -3.37
CA ARG A 597 -24.58 11.75 -1.93
C ARG A 597 -25.40 10.65 -1.26
N GLU A 598 -26.43 10.15 -1.93
CA GLU A 598 -27.23 9.03 -1.43
C GLU A 598 -26.44 7.72 -1.34
N MET A 599 -25.41 7.53 -2.17
CA MET A 599 -24.55 6.35 -2.10
C MET A 599 -23.49 6.48 -1.00
N VAL A 600 -22.96 7.68 -0.77
CA VAL A 600 -21.86 7.91 0.17
C VAL A 600 -22.27 8.26 1.60
N GLN A 601 -23.58 8.43 1.86
CA GLN A 601 -24.11 8.72 3.20
C GLN A 601 -23.70 7.65 4.25
N PRO A 602 -23.67 8.03 5.54
CA PRO A 602 -23.22 7.15 6.63
C PRO A 602 -23.90 5.78 6.70
N ARG A 603 -25.16 5.69 6.25
CA ARG A 603 -25.95 4.44 6.23
C ARG A 603 -25.58 3.50 5.08
N MET A 604 -24.86 3.98 4.07
CA MET A 604 -24.48 3.25 2.86
C MET A 604 -22.96 3.02 2.85
N LEU A 605 -22.19 3.83 2.11
CA LEU A 605 -20.73 3.65 2.01
C LEU A 605 -19.94 4.40 3.09
N ASN A 606 -20.59 5.24 3.89
CA ASN A 606 -19.98 6.03 4.97
C ASN A 606 -18.70 6.76 4.52
N SER A 607 -18.81 7.53 3.43
CA SER A 607 -17.69 8.19 2.77
C SER A 607 -18.06 9.58 2.28
N MET A 608 -18.61 10.40 3.19
CA MET A 608 -19.07 11.76 2.86
C MET A 608 -17.92 12.68 2.40
N ASP A 609 -16.67 12.36 2.75
CA ASP A 609 -15.48 13.12 2.32
C ASP A 609 -14.89 12.62 0.99
N SER A 610 -15.63 11.80 0.23
CA SER A 610 -15.21 11.31 -1.08
C SER A 610 -15.07 12.43 -2.12
N PHE A 611 -14.02 12.34 -2.94
CA PHE A 611 -13.84 13.23 -4.08
C PHE A 611 -14.78 12.89 -5.23
N VAL A 612 -15.35 13.93 -5.84
CA VAL A 612 -16.15 13.83 -7.06
C VAL A 612 -15.26 14.02 -8.27
N TRP A 613 -15.28 13.04 -9.18
CA TRP A 613 -14.46 13.01 -10.39
C TRP A 613 -15.30 13.32 -11.62
N ALA A 614 -14.71 14.09 -12.54
CA ALA A 614 -15.21 14.29 -13.89
C ALA A 614 -14.29 13.60 -14.89
N ARG A 615 -14.86 12.73 -15.74
CA ARG A 615 -14.21 12.16 -16.92
C ARG A 615 -14.78 12.81 -18.17
N LEU A 616 -14.01 13.73 -18.75
CA LEU A 616 -14.37 14.46 -19.96
C LEU A 616 -13.95 13.68 -21.21
N LYS A 617 -14.85 13.60 -22.19
CA LYS A 617 -14.55 13.21 -23.57
C LYS A 617 -14.27 14.46 -24.39
N LEU A 618 -13.20 14.43 -25.19
CA LEU A 618 -12.69 15.57 -25.95
C LEU A 618 -12.66 15.27 -27.46
N ASP A 619 -13.09 16.21 -28.28
CA ASP A 619 -12.90 16.22 -29.73
C ASP A 619 -11.52 16.81 -30.05
N MET A 620 -10.63 15.98 -30.62
CA MET A 620 -9.27 16.36 -30.97
C MET A 620 -9.14 16.68 -32.47
N THR A 621 -10.24 16.82 -33.21
CA THR A 621 -10.22 17.21 -34.62
C THR A 621 -9.81 18.67 -34.80
N THR A 622 -9.28 18.99 -35.98
CA THR A 622 -9.04 20.36 -36.40
C THR A 622 -9.75 20.62 -37.72
N PRO A 623 -9.93 21.90 -38.14
CA PRO A 623 -10.53 22.22 -39.44
C PRO A 623 -9.81 21.55 -40.63
N LYS A 624 -8.54 21.17 -40.46
CA LYS A 624 -7.79 20.35 -41.42
C LYS A 624 -7.96 18.87 -41.05
N LYS A 625 -8.69 18.11 -41.87
CA LYS A 625 -8.94 16.66 -41.67
C LYS A 625 -7.68 15.79 -41.44
N THR A 626 -6.50 16.28 -41.81
CA THR A 626 -5.21 15.56 -41.65
C THR A 626 -4.40 16.00 -40.42
N LYS A 627 -4.90 16.94 -39.60
CA LYS A 627 -4.23 17.43 -38.40
C LYS A 627 -5.16 17.31 -37.20
N PHE A 628 -4.63 16.84 -36.08
CA PHE A 628 -5.38 16.66 -34.83
C PHE A 628 -4.72 17.46 -33.71
N VAL A 629 -5.49 17.96 -32.75
CA VAL A 629 -5.03 18.66 -31.54
C VAL A 629 -4.14 17.70 -30.73
N GLU A 630 -2.95 18.08 -30.28
CA GLU A 630 -2.12 17.21 -29.43
C GLU A 630 -2.72 17.03 -28.02
N ASN A 631 -2.14 16.16 -27.17
CA ASN A 631 -2.57 16.05 -25.77
C ASN A 631 -2.49 17.43 -25.09
N VAL A 632 -3.57 17.86 -24.45
CA VAL A 632 -3.65 19.17 -23.79
C VAL A 632 -3.23 19.03 -22.33
N ARG A 633 -2.57 20.05 -21.79
CA ARG A 633 -2.14 20.12 -20.38
C ARG A 633 -2.37 21.55 -19.89
N GLY A 634 -2.82 21.68 -18.65
CA GLY A 634 -3.05 22.98 -18.04
C GLY A 634 -3.27 22.91 -16.53
N LEU A 635 -3.57 24.07 -15.97
CA LEU A 635 -3.96 24.26 -14.57
C LEU A 635 -5.34 24.90 -14.55
N VAL A 636 -6.27 24.33 -13.78
CA VAL A 636 -7.57 24.93 -13.47
C VAL A 636 -7.55 25.45 -12.04
N THR A 637 -8.06 26.66 -11.83
CA THR A 637 -8.29 27.21 -10.49
C THR A 637 -9.79 27.11 -10.23
N PHE A 638 -10.17 26.39 -9.18
CA PHE A 638 -11.56 26.21 -8.80
C PHE A 638 -12.03 27.39 -7.95
N PRO A 639 -13.23 27.96 -8.23
CA PRO A 639 -13.83 29.00 -7.38
C PRO A 639 -13.95 28.57 -5.92
N HIS A 640 -14.34 27.31 -5.68
CA HIS A 640 -14.45 26.72 -4.36
C HIS A 640 -13.32 25.71 -4.16
N TYR A 641 -12.29 26.14 -3.44
CA TYR A 641 -11.12 25.32 -3.21
C TYR A 641 -11.43 24.09 -2.36
N PHE A 642 -10.83 22.96 -2.73
CA PHE A 642 -10.82 21.73 -1.94
C PHE A 642 -9.41 21.13 -1.95
N GLU A 643 -9.00 20.57 -0.82
CA GLU A 643 -7.67 20.00 -0.63
C GLU A 643 -7.64 18.56 -1.14
N ASP A 644 -6.78 18.25 -2.11
CA ASP A 644 -6.68 16.92 -2.73
C ASP A 644 -5.26 16.32 -2.68
N ARG A 645 -4.27 17.13 -2.29
CA ARG A 645 -2.83 16.88 -2.20
C ARG A 645 -2.20 17.89 -1.23
N PRO A 646 -1.04 17.57 -0.63
CA PRO A 646 -0.26 18.57 0.11
C PRO A 646 0.07 19.78 -0.76
N ARG A 647 0.16 20.96 -0.13
CA ARG A 647 0.44 22.23 -0.83
C ARG A 647 1.70 22.12 -1.69
N LYS A 648 1.61 22.68 -2.90
CA LYS A 648 2.70 22.64 -3.88
C LYS A 648 3.85 23.53 -3.45
N ASN A 649 5.08 23.01 -3.49
CA ASN A 649 6.25 23.82 -3.22
C ASN A 649 6.55 24.71 -4.43
N VAL A 650 6.27 26.00 -4.29
CA VAL A 650 6.50 27.01 -5.33
C VAL A 650 7.64 27.94 -4.93
N VAL A 651 8.58 28.16 -5.84
CA VAL A 651 9.67 29.14 -5.67
C VAL A 651 9.36 30.37 -6.51
N LEU A 652 9.39 31.56 -5.93
CA LEU A 652 9.21 32.83 -6.66
C LEU A 652 10.50 33.65 -6.67
N PHE A 653 11.06 33.87 -7.86
CA PHE A 653 12.11 34.87 -8.07
C PHE A 653 11.49 36.27 -8.19
N CYS A 654 11.77 37.15 -7.23
CA CYS A 654 11.26 38.53 -7.20
C CYS A 654 12.17 39.47 -6.40
N ARG A 655 12.21 40.76 -6.78
CA ARG A 655 13.00 41.78 -6.09
C ARG A 655 12.18 42.67 -5.16
N LEU A 656 10.92 42.93 -5.53
CA LEU A 656 10.06 43.89 -4.82
C LEU A 656 9.50 43.29 -3.51
N PRO A 657 9.55 44.01 -2.38
CA PRO A 657 9.02 43.55 -1.10
C PRO A 657 7.53 43.18 -1.13
N GLU A 658 6.75 43.81 -2.00
CA GLU A 658 5.32 43.50 -2.20
C GLU A 658 5.10 42.09 -2.78
N HIS A 659 5.97 41.64 -3.69
CA HIS A 659 5.92 40.29 -4.26
C HIS A 659 6.32 39.22 -3.24
N ILE A 660 7.26 39.54 -2.35
CA ILE A 660 7.66 38.67 -1.24
C ILE A 660 6.49 38.49 -0.27
N LYS A 661 5.83 39.59 0.12
CA LYS A 661 4.61 39.55 0.96
C LYS A 661 3.49 38.76 0.31
N ALA A 662 3.29 38.91 -1.01
CA ALA A 662 2.31 38.11 -1.75
C ALA A 662 2.67 36.61 -1.73
N ALA A 663 3.94 36.27 -1.90
CA ALA A 663 4.41 34.89 -1.83
C ALA A 663 4.22 34.28 -0.44
N GLU A 664 4.51 35.02 0.64
CA GLU A 664 4.25 34.61 2.01
C GLU A 664 2.75 34.40 2.27
N LYS A 665 1.90 35.35 1.82
CA LYS A 665 0.44 35.26 1.93
C LYS A 665 -0.12 33.99 1.29
N HIS A 666 0.38 33.62 0.10
CA HIS A 666 -0.06 32.41 -0.60
C HIS A 666 0.64 31.13 -0.12
N GLY A 667 1.67 31.24 0.74
CA GLY A 667 2.40 30.11 1.29
C GLY A 667 3.42 29.50 0.33
N ALA A 668 4.11 30.33 -0.46
CA ALA A 668 5.22 29.89 -1.30
C ALA A 668 6.35 29.27 -0.47
N TYR A 669 6.97 28.22 -1.00
CA TYR A 669 8.09 27.51 -0.34
C TYR A 669 9.29 28.44 -0.15
N MET A 670 9.59 29.25 -1.17
CA MET A 670 10.64 30.27 -1.12
C MET A 670 10.28 31.44 -2.00
N SER A 671 10.68 32.64 -1.59
CA SER A 671 10.63 33.81 -2.46
C SER A 671 11.79 34.77 -2.18
N GLY A 672 12.20 35.50 -3.22
CA GLY A 672 13.23 36.53 -3.11
C GLY A 672 14.16 36.59 -4.31
N TYR A 673 15.22 37.39 -4.16
CA TYR A 673 16.18 37.69 -5.23
C TYR A 673 17.55 37.07 -4.93
N THR A 674 18.46 37.83 -4.29
CA THR A 674 19.86 37.47 -4.16
C THR A 674 20.10 36.17 -3.38
N GLU A 675 19.40 35.96 -2.26
CA GLU A 675 19.61 34.78 -1.43
C GLU A 675 19.05 33.50 -2.09
N VAL A 676 17.88 33.61 -2.73
CA VAL A 676 17.27 32.48 -3.46
C VAL A 676 18.16 32.07 -4.64
N ILE A 677 18.67 33.03 -5.43
CA ILE A 677 19.58 32.74 -6.54
C ILE A 677 20.85 32.01 -6.03
N LYS A 678 21.46 32.50 -4.95
CA LYS A 678 22.66 31.86 -4.35
C LYS A 678 22.39 30.43 -3.89
N GLN A 679 21.21 30.13 -3.34
CA GLN A 679 20.85 28.77 -2.93
C GLN A 679 20.75 27.81 -4.13
N PHE A 680 20.25 28.27 -5.28
CA PHE A 680 20.28 27.50 -6.53
C PHE A 680 21.69 27.31 -7.09
N GLU A 681 22.56 28.32 -6.95
CA GLU A 681 23.95 28.26 -7.39
C GLU A 681 24.78 27.27 -6.55
N ARG A 682 24.62 27.32 -5.21
CA ARG A 682 25.23 26.39 -4.25
C ARG A 682 24.71 24.97 -4.40
N GLY A 683 23.49 24.80 -4.91
CA GLY A 683 22.82 23.51 -5.04
C GLY A 683 22.06 23.09 -3.78
N ASP A 684 21.79 24.04 -2.87
CA ASP A 684 20.97 23.83 -1.68
C ASP A 684 19.51 23.55 -2.05
N VAL A 685 19.07 24.12 -3.18
CA VAL A 685 17.74 23.92 -3.76
C VAL A 685 17.89 23.23 -5.11
N THR A 686 17.25 22.08 -5.24
CA THR A 686 17.28 21.23 -6.42
C THR A 686 15.86 21.00 -6.96
N ASP A 687 15.74 20.47 -8.18
CA ASP A 687 14.44 20.22 -8.83
C ASP A 687 13.51 19.27 -8.03
N THR A 688 13.98 18.60 -6.97
CA THR A 688 13.12 17.79 -6.08
C THR A 688 12.51 18.59 -4.93
N ASN A 689 13.00 19.79 -4.64
CA ASN A 689 12.52 20.63 -3.53
C ASN A 689 11.26 21.43 -3.91
N TYR A 690 11.04 21.69 -5.19
CA TYR A 690 9.93 22.49 -5.70
C TYR A 690 9.26 21.86 -6.94
N GLU A 691 8.01 22.22 -7.15
CA GLU A 691 7.20 21.80 -8.30
C GLU A 691 7.25 22.84 -9.43
N TYR A 692 7.13 24.12 -9.07
CA TYR A 692 7.16 25.23 -10.01
C TYR A 692 8.14 26.30 -9.58
N VAL A 693 8.82 26.87 -10.58
CA VAL A 693 9.58 28.11 -10.44
C VAL A 693 8.79 29.20 -11.15
N LEU A 694 8.45 30.24 -10.39
CA LEU A 694 7.80 31.45 -10.85
C LEU A 694 8.81 32.59 -10.87
N CYS A 695 8.61 33.55 -11.75
CA CYS A 695 9.47 34.71 -11.84
C CYS A 695 8.66 35.97 -12.09
N ALA A 696 8.99 37.04 -11.37
CA ALA A 696 8.56 38.38 -11.72
C ALA A 696 9.39 38.88 -12.94
N PRO A 697 8.81 39.66 -13.87
CA PRO A 697 9.48 40.07 -15.10
C PRO A 697 10.83 40.78 -14.91
N ASP A 698 10.96 41.56 -13.83
CA ASP A 698 12.14 42.36 -13.48
C ASP A 698 13.37 41.53 -13.08
N VAL A 699 13.19 40.25 -12.77
CA VAL A 699 14.24 39.32 -12.32
C VAL A 699 14.60 38.28 -13.38
N TYR A 700 13.82 38.17 -14.46
CA TYR A 700 13.96 37.07 -15.42
C TYR A 700 15.34 37.00 -16.10
N ALA A 701 15.92 38.16 -16.44
CA ALA A 701 17.25 38.24 -17.05
C ALA A 701 18.34 37.67 -16.12
N ASP A 702 18.18 37.89 -14.81
CA ASP A 702 19.17 37.54 -13.80
C ASP A 702 19.18 36.06 -13.45
N ILE A 703 18.14 35.30 -13.81
CA ILE A 703 18.05 33.85 -13.54
C ILE A 703 18.39 33.00 -14.78
N LEU A 704 18.71 33.62 -15.91
CA LEU A 704 19.00 32.90 -17.17
C LEU A 704 20.21 31.95 -17.04
N HIS A 705 21.19 32.26 -16.21
CA HIS A 705 22.35 31.40 -15.95
C HIS A 705 21.97 30.13 -15.18
N LEU A 706 20.85 30.15 -14.43
CA LEU A 706 20.31 28.99 -13.71
C LEU A 706 19.63 27.98 -14.64
N ARG A 707 19.49 28.24 -15.95
CA ARG A 707 18.89 27.30 -16.93
C ARG A 707 19.54 25.92 -17.00
N LYS A 708 20.80 25.79 -16.55
CA LYS A 708 21.50 24.49 -16.45
C LYS A 708 21.23 23.76 -15.13
N LYS A 709 20.67 24.45 -14.14
CA LYS A 709 20.41 23.98 -12.77
C LYS A 709 18.93 23.70 -12.51
N ILE A 710 18.05 24.39 -13.23
CA ILE A 710 16.60 24.21 -13.22
C ILE A 710 16.20 23.44 -14.47
N SER A 711 15.38 22.39 -14.33
CA SER A 711 14.89 21.62 -15.48
C SER A 711 14.12 22.49 -16.47
N LYS A 712 14.28 22.20 -17.77
CA LYS A 712 13.75 23.01 -18.87
C LYS A 712 12.22 23.20 -18.80
N ASP A 713 11.50 22.21 -18.30
CA ASP A 713 10.04 22.22 -18.11
C ASP A 713 9.59 23.00 -16.88
N LYS A 714 10.48 23.29 -15.93
CA LYS A 714 10.21 24.09 -14.72
C LYS A 714 10.73 25.52 -14.79
N PHE A 715 11.60 25.82 -15.76
CA PHE A 715 12.14 27.17 -15.93
C PHE A 715 11.01 28.16 -16.28
N PRO A 716 10.98 29.37 -15.67
CA PRO A 716 9.93 30.34 -15.89
C PRO A 716 9.70 30.65 -17.37
N ASN A 717 8.44 30.63 -17.80
CA ASN A 717 8.04 30.81 -19.19
C ASN A 717 6.72 31.58 -19.28
N PRO A 718 6.67 32.70 -20.02
CA PRO A 718 5.46 33.51 -20.12
C PRO A 718 4.30 32.78 -20.80
N GLN A 719 4.56 31.84 -21.72
CA GLN A 719 3.50 31.04 -22.36
C GLN A 719 2.77 30.12 -21.39
N TYR A 720 3.44 29.66 -20.34
CA TYR A 720 2.83 28.81 -19.31
C TYR A 720 2.32 29.63 -18.12
N GLY A 721 2.48 30.95 -18.15
CA GLY A 721 2.09 31.86 -17.08
C GLY A 721 3.00 31.82 -15.84
N SER A 722 4.13 31.10 -15.86
CA SER A 722 5.11 31.07 -14.76
C SER A 722 6.07 32.25 -14.75
N LEU A 723 5.92 33.17 -15.72
CA LEU A 723 6.54 34.49 -15.77
C LEU A 723 5.44 35.50 -16.08
N HIS A 724 5.02 36.30 -15.09
CA HIS A 724 3.88 37.20 -15.23
C HIS A 724 3.97 38.43 -14.31
N PRO A 725 3.54 39.64 -14.73
CA PRO A 725 3.59 40.86 -13.93
C PRO A 725 2.64 40.82 -12.72
N ASN A 726 1.47 40.20 -12.88
CA ASN A 726 0.53 40.00 -11.78
C ASN A 726 0.95 38.78 -10.96
N VAL A 727 1.85 39.01 -10.00
CA VAL A 727 2.44 37.98 -9.15
C VAL A 727 1.40 37.31 -8.24
N ASP A 728 0.42 38.06 -7.75
CA ASP A 728 -0.62 37.53 -6.84
C ASP A 728 -1.51 36.49 -7.55
N LYS A 729 -2.03 36.81 -8.75
CA LYS A 729 -2.79 35.85 -9.58
C LYS A 729 -1.95 34.66 -10.03
N MET A 730 -0.67 34.89 -10.34
CA MET A 730 0.25 33.83 -10.73
C MET A 730 0.48 32.84 -9.57
N LEU A 731 0.77 33.35 -8.37
CA LEU A 731 0.93 32.53 -7.16
C LEU A 731 -0.33 31.73 -6.86
N GLU A 732 -1.50 32.37 -6.90
CA GLU A 732 -2.78 31.70 -6.69
C GLU A 732 -2.98 30.55 -7.68
N LYS A 733 -2.76 30.78 -8.99
CA LYS A 733 -2.90 29.76 -10.04
C LYS A 733 -1.96 28.57 -9.82
N PHE A 734 -0.70 28.80 -9.47
CA PHE A 734 0.28 27.71 -9.36
C PHE A 734 0.25 27.00 -8.01
N ILE A 735 -0.15 27.67 -6.93
CA ILE A 735 -0.26 27.06 -5.60
C ILE A 735 -1.60 26.33 -5.44
N ARG A 736 -2.72 26.95 -5.85
CA ARG A 736 -4.07 26.38 -5.67
C ARG A 736 -4.59 25.62 -6.90
N GLY A 737 -4.05 25.89 -8.09
CA GLY A 737 -4.52 25.28 -9.31
C GLY A 737 -4.29 23.77 -9.37
N LYS A 738 -5.29 23.04 -9.86
CA LYS A 738 -5.21 21.58 -10.08
C LYS A 738 -4.74 21.32 -11.52
N GLU A 739 -3.77 20.42 -11.64
CA GLU A 739 -3.18 20.09 -12.93
C GLU A 739 -4.00 19.02 -13.65
N TYR A 740 -4.28 19.24 -14.94
CA TYR A 740 -4.91 18.28 -15.81
C TYR A 740 -4.06 17.99 -17.05
N GLN A 741 -4.19 16.77 -17.56
CA GLN A 741 -3.59 16.36 -18.83
C GLN A 741 -4.55 15.40 -19.55
N SER A 742 -4.78 15.65 -20.84
CA SER A 742 -5.57 14.74 -21.67
C SER A 742 -4.74 13.60 -22.27
N VAL A 743 -5.45 12.53 -22.63
CA VAL A 743 -4.92 11.32 -23.23
C VAL A 743 -5.72 10.99 -24.47
N LYS A 744 -5.08 10.93 -25.63
CA LYS A 744 -5.71 10.39 -26.83
C LYS A 744 -5.92 8.89 -26.77
N TYR A 745 -7.14 8.45 -27.10
CA TYR A 745 -7.44 7.05 -27.41
C TYR A 745 -7.59 6.80 -28.91
N GLU A 746 -8.01 7.81 -29.67
CA GLU A 746 -8.04 7.84 -31.13
C GLU A 746 -7.38 9.14 -31.61
N GLU A 747 -7.01 9.24 -32.88
CA GLU A 747 -6.38 10.48 -33.39
C GLU A 747 -7.28 11.70 -33.19
N ALA A 748 -8.59 11.50 -33.39
CA ALA A 748 -9.65 12.47 -33.27
C ALA A 748 -10.30 12.55 -31.87
N ARG A 749 -9.93 11.70 -30.90
CA ARG A 749 -10.61 11.65 -29.60
C ARG A 749 -9.66 11.53 -28.41
N GLY A 750 -9.95 12.30 -27.36
CA GLY A 750 -9.18 12.31 -26.13
C GLY A 750 -10.06 12.22 -24.89
N ILE A 751 -9.48 11.83 -23.76
CA ILE A 751 -10.12 11.83 -22.45
C ILE A 751 -9.26 12.58 -21.44
N LEU A 752 -9.91 13.26 -20.50
CA LEU A 752 -9.32 13.97 -19.38
C LEU A 752 -10.08 13.62 -18.10
N GLU A 753 -9.36 13.25 -17.04
CA GLU A 753 -9.96 12.98 -15.73
C GLU A 753 -9.43 13.97 -14.70
N LEU A 754 -10.32 14.62 -13.96
CA LEU A 754 -9.96 15.52 -12.87
C LEU A 754 -11.02 15.51 -11.76
N ARG A 755 -10.58 15.69 -10.52
CA ARG A 755 -11.47 15.94 -9.37
C ARG A 755 -11.93 17.39 -9.40
N PHE A 756 -13.18 17.64 -9.06
CA PHE A 756 -13.73 19.01 -9.01
C PHE A 756 -14.39 19.36 -7.66
N GLY A 757 -14.34 18.46 -6.68
CA GLY A 757 -14.73 18.78 -5.31
C GLY A 757 -14.85 17.56 -4.41
N ILE A 758 -15.36 17.78 -3.20
CA ILE A 758 -15.72 16.76 -2.21
C ILE A 758 -17.24 16.68 -2.17
N ILE A 759 -17.81 15.48 -2.11
CA ILE A 759 -19.26 15.25 -2.28
C ILE A 759 -20.13 15.92 -1.19
N ASN A 760 -19.56 16.18 -0.02
CA ASN A 760 -20.17 16.94 1.08
C ASN A 760 -20.15 18.48 0.90
N MET A 761 -19.46 19.01 -0.13
CA MET A 761 -19.56 20.43 -0.46
C MET A 761 -20.99 20.78 -0.87
N PRO A 762 -21.45 22.03 -0.63
CA PRO A 762 -22.73 22.52 -1.16
C PRO A 762 -22.84 22.26 -2.66
N GLN A 763 -24.05 21.94 -3.12
CA GLN A 763 -24.28 21.51 -4.50
C GLN A 763 -23.89 22.59 -5.50
N GLU A 764 -24.22 23.84 -5.17
CA GLU A 764 -23.91 25.03 -5.93
C GLU A 764 -22.39 25.17 -6.13
N GLN A 765 -21.59 24.90 -5.08
CA GLN A 765 -20.14 24.98 -5.17
C GLN A 765 -19.54 23.92 -6.10
N LEU A 766 -20.09 22.70 -6.08
CA LEU A 766 -19.66 21.63 -6.98
C LEU A 766 -20.02 21.93 -8.44
N ILE A 767 -21.17 22.53 -8.67
CA ILE A 767 -21.62 22.97 -10.01
C ILE A 767 -20.71 24.09 -10.52
N GLU A 768 -20.42 25.10 -9.70
CA GLU A 768 -19.50 26.20 -10.07
C GLU A 768 -18.08 25.70 -10.33
N ASN A 769 -17.60 24.73 -9.56
CA ASN A 769 -16.32 24.09 -9.81
C ASN A 769 -16.33 23.29 -11.13
N PHE A 770 -17.41 22.54 -11.39
CA PHE A 770 -17.56 21.81 -12.64
C PHE A 770 -17.60 22.75 -13.86
N GLN A 771 -18.32 23.87 -13.76
CA GLN A 771 -18.34 24.94 -14.76
C GLN A 771 -16.91 25.44 -15.06
N ALA A 772 -16.16 25.81 -14.02
CA ALA A 772 -14.78 26.29 -14.16
C ALA A 772 -13.85 25.25 -14.83
N LEU A 773 -14.07 23.96 -14.57
CA LEU A 773 -13.35 22.88 -15.25
C LEU A 773 -13.67 22.82 -16.75
N ILE A 774 -14.96 22.86 -17.11
CA ILE A 774 -15.40 22.79 -18.52
C ILE A 774 -14.90 24.02 -19.29
N GLU A 775 -15.04 25.22 -18.73
CA GLU A 775 -14.54 26.46 -19.33
C GLU A 775 -13.03 26.40 -19.56
N GLN A 776 -12.25 26.06 -18.52
CA GLN A 776 -10.80 26.01 -18.60
C GLN A 776 -10.31 24.98 -19.62
N VAL A 777 -10.93 23.79 -19.67
CA VAL A 777 -10.57 22.76 -20.65
C VAL A 777 -10.96 23.19 -22.07
N SER A 778 -12.09 23.89 -22.21
CA SER A 778 -12.60 24.41 -23.48
C SER A 778 -11.73 25.52 -24.09
N THR A 779 -10.89 26.21 -23.30
CA THR A 779 -9.90 27.17 -23.83
C THR A 779 -8.92 26.52 -24.83
N HIS A 780 -8.69 25.21 -24.72
CA HIS A 780 -7.84 24.47 -25.67
C HIS A 780 -8.52 24.22 -27.02
N SER A 781 -9.81 24.49 -27.15
CA SER A 781 -10.56 24.38 -28.41
C SER A 781 -9.90 25.20 -29.51
N GLN A 782 -9.63 24.63 -30.68
CA GLN A 782 -9.03 25.38 -31.82
C GLN A 782 -10.08 25.99 -32.78
N THR A 783 -11.37 25.88 -32.42
CA THR A 783 -12.63 26.36 -33.04
C THR A 783 -12.86 26.30 -34.57
N LYS A 784 -14.09 25.81 -34.87
CA LYS A 784 -14.99 25.89 -36.05
C LYS A 784 -15.76 24.58 -36.30
N VAL A 785 -15.45 23.51 -35.56
CA VAL A 785 -16.07 22.19 -35.71
C VAL A 785 -16.55 21.71 -34.34
N GLY A 786 -17.72 22.21 -33.90
CA GLY A 786 -18.38 21.72 -32.68
C GLY A 786 -17.65 21.99 -31.35
N PRO A 787 -18.24 21.53 -30.23
CA PRO A 787 -17.68 21.75 -28.89
C PRO A 787 -16.48 20.83 -28.63
N PHE A 788 -15.44 21.38 -27.99
CA PHE A 788 -14.23 20.64 -27.65
C PHE A 788 -14.48 19.54 -26.60
N VAL A 789 -15.35 19.81 -25.62
CA VAL A 789 -15.84 18.80 -24.69
C VAL A 789 -17.13 18.20 -25.25
N THR A 790 -17.11 16.91 -25.56
CA THR A 790 -18.23 16.21 -26.22
C THR A 790 -19.08 15.38 -25.26
N GLY A 791 -18.63 15.20 -24.02
CA GLY A 791 -19.40 14.54 -22.98
C GLY A 791 -18.64 14.43 -21.67
N CYS A 792 -19.36 14.11 -20.59
CA CYS A 792 -18.77 13.88 -19.28
C CYS A 792 -19.43 12.69 -18.59
N SER A 793 -18.64 11.96 -17.81
CA SER A 793 -19.15 10.99 -16.83
C SER A 793 -18.62 11.35 -15.45
N VAL A 794 -19.50 11.35 -14.46
CA VAL A 794 -19.20 11.72 -13.07
C VAL A 794 -19.30 10.50 -12.17
N TYR A 795 -18.29 10.31 -11.33
CA TYR A 795 -18.20 9.20 -10.39
C TYR A 795 -17.58 9.64 -9.06
N CYS A 796 -17.92 8.94 -7.98
CA CYS A 796 -17.53 9.30 -6.61
C CYS A 796 -17.07 8.03 -5.84
N PRO A 797 -15.79 7.62 -5.94
CA PRO A 797 -15.29 6.45 -5.21
C PRO A 797 -15.45 6.65 -3.68
N PRO A 798 -15.80 5.61 -2.90
CA PRO A 798 -15.76 4.19 -3.23
C PRO A 798 -16.98 3.66 -3.99
N SER A 799 -17.95 4.50 -4.34
CA SER A 799 -19.07 4.10 -5.21
C SER A 799 -18.55 3.60 -6.55
N THR A 800 -19.09 2.48 -7.03
CA THR A 800 -18.83 1.93 -8.37
C THR A 800 -19.69 2.55 -9.45
N GLU A 801 -20.68 3.35 -9.07
CA GLU A 801 -21.61 4.00 -10.01
C GLU A 801 -20.93 5.11 -10.79
N GLU A 802 -21.23 5.18 -12.08
CA GLU A 802 -20.75 6.21 -13.00
C GLU A 802 -21.93 6.69 -13.84
N PHE A 803 -22.24 7.99 -13.76
CA PHE A 803 -23.39 8.57 -14.46
C PHE A 803 -22.91 9.54 -15.53
N ARG A 804 -23.50 9.46 -16.73
CA ARG A 804 -23.27 10.45 -17.79
C ARG A 804 -23.99 11.74 -17.43
N VAL A 805 -23.28 12.86 -17.54
CA VAL A 805 -23.80 14.20 -17.27
C VAL A 805 -24.01 14.94 -18.59
N ASP A 806 -25.13 15.65 -18.71
CA ASP A 806 -25.34 16.57 -19.81
C ASP A 806 -24.43 17.80 -19.63
N VAL A 807 -23.42 17.91 -20.49
CA VAL A 807 -22.44 18.99 -20.46
C VAL A 807 -22.90 20.23 -21.21
N THR A 808 -23.96 20.13 -22.01
CA THR A 808 -24.45 21.22 -22.88
C THR A 808 -24.66 22.55 -22.14
N PRO A 809 -25.23 22.57 -20.91
CA PRO A 809 -25.41 23.80 -20.15
C PRO A 809 -24.10 24.47 -19.71
N PHE A 810 -22.99 23.74 -19.69
CA PHE A 810 -21.69 24.18 -19.17
C PHE A 810 -20.71 24.59 -20.29
N LEU A 811 -21.07 24.37 -21.56
CA LEU A 811 -20.21 24.70 -22.68
C LEU A 811 -20.16 26.22 -22.91
N PRO A 812 -18.97 26.83 -23.01
CA PRO A 812 -18.85 28.25 -23.31
C PRO A 812 -19.38 28.55 -24.72
N SER A 813 -19.89 29.77 -24.94
CA SER A 813 -20.27 30.19 -26.29
C SER A 813 -19.04 30.34 -27.18
N ASP A 814 -19.22 30.23 -28.50
CA ASP A 814 -18.11 30.40 -29.46
C ASP A 814 -17.44 31.79 -29.35
N GLU A 815 -18.17 32.81 -28.86
CA GLU A 815 -17.65 34.18 -28.63
C GLU A 815 -16.74 34.25 -27.38
N ASP A 816 -17.13 33.60 -26.27
CA ASP A 816 -16.38 33.59 -25.00
C ASP A 816 -14.99 32.92 -25.14
N VAL A 817 -14.89 31.89 -25.97
CA VAL A 817 -13.64 31.16 -26.25
C VAL A 817 -12.67 31.98 -27.09
N ILE A 818 -13.19 32.87 -27.94
CA ILE A 818 -12.37 33.76 -28.79
C ILE A 818 -11.86 34.94 -27.96
N GLU A 819 -12.73 35.56 -27.16
CA GLU A 819 -12.40 36.73 -26.32
C GLU A 819 -11.33 36.40 -25.28
N SER A 820 -11.40 35.23 -24.63
CA SER A 820 -10.39 34.76 -23.68
C SER A 820 -9.00 34.57 -24.30
N LYS A 821 -8.92 34.11 -25.56
CA LYS A 821 -7.66 33.94 -26.29
C LYS A 821 -7.07 35.24 -26.80
N GLU A 822 -7.92 36.18 -27.25
CA GLU A 822 -7.47 37.50 -27.66
C GLU A 822 -6.93 38.29 -26.47
N LEU A 823 -7.57 38.18 -25.30
CA LEU A 823 -7.11 38.80 -24.05
C LEU A 823 -5.76 38.24 -23.58
N GLU A 824 -5.57 36.92 -23.58
CA GLU A 824 -4.28 36.30 -23.22
C GLU A 824 -3.15 36.73 -24.19
N LYS A 825 -3.45 36.77 -25.49
CA LYS A 825 -2.48 37.18 -26.51
C LYS A 825 -2.13 38.67 -26.40
N GLN A 826 -3.10 39.53 -26.13
CA GLN A 826 -2.90 40.97 -25.98
C GLN A 826 -2.06 41.30 -24.74
N VAL A 827 -2.27 40.58 -23.62
CA VAL A 827 -1.44 40.70 -22.41
C VAL A 827 0.01 40.27 -22.67
N VAL A 828 0.22 39.17 -23.41
CA VAL A 828 1.57 38.70 -23.79
C VAL A 828 2.27 39.69 -24.73
N ASP A 829 1.56 40.23 -25.71
CA ASP A 829 2.10 41.20 -26.68
C ASP A 829 2.43 42.56 -26.01
N ASP A 830 1.60 43.03 -25.06
CA ASP A 830 1.86 44.24 -24.28
C ASP A 830 3.02 44.07 -23.29
N LEU A 831 3.20 42.85 -22.76
CA LEU A 831 4.34 42.50 -21.92
C LEU A 831 5.66 42.55 -22.68
N ILE A 832 5.69 42.00 -23.90
CA ILE A 832 6.85 42.06 -24.79
C ILE A 832 7.20 43.51 -25.13
N LYS A 833 6.19 44.37 -25.37
CA LYS A 833 6.38 45.79 -25.69
C LYS A 833 6.83 46.64 -24.50
N LYS A 834 6.31 46.43 -23.29
CA LYS A 834 6.69 47.22 -22.09
C LYS A 834 8.09 46.91 -21.56
N SER A 835 8.62 45.72 -21.82
CA SER A 835 10.02 45.36 -21.49
C SER A 835 11.06 45.82 -22.53
N ALA A 836 10.64 46.47 -23.62
CA ALA A 836 11.51 46.80 -24.75
C ALA A 836 12.42 48.05 -24.63
N PRO A 837 12.28 49.04 -23.72
CA PRO A 837 13.16 50.21 -23.78
C PRO A 837 14.61 49.96 -23.32
N GLU A 838 14.91 48.88 -22.59
CA GLU A 838 16.26 48.65 -22.01
C GLU A 838 16.82 47.24 -22.23
N ILE A 839 16.23 46.45 -23.13
CA ILE A 839 16.72 45.10 -23.43
C ILE A 839 17.31 45.09 -24.84
N GLY A 840 18.64 45.05 -24.93
CA GLY A 840 19.37 44.97 -26.18
C GLY A 840 18.93 43.80 -27.06
N ASP A 841 19.11 43.97 -28.37
CA ASP A 841 18.70 43.10 -29.49
C ASP A 841 19.03 41.59 -29.36
N ASP A 842 19.81 41.19 -28.36
CA ASP A 842 20.22 39.81 -28.13
C ASP A 842 19.15 38.94 -27.43
N ILE A 843 18.18 39.52 -26.70
CA ILE A 843 17.11 38.74 -26.05
C ILE A 843 15.97 38.39 -27.02
N LEU A 844 15.67 39.26 -27.99
CA LEU A 844 14.70 38.98 -29.06
C LEU A 844 15.12 37.80 -29.94
N LYS A 845 16.43 37.54 -30.06
CA LYS A 845 16.99 36.38 -30.78
C LYS A 845 16.98 35.08 -29.97
N ALA A 846 16.74 35.14 -28.66
CA ALA A 846 16.76 33.99 -27.75
C ALA A 846 15.38 33.33 -27.55
N LEU A 847 14.30 33.94 -28.05
CA LEU A 847 12.98 33.32 -28.11
C LEU A 847 12.91 32.38 -29.32
N PRO A 848 12.43 31.12 -29.16
CA PRO A 848 12.24 30.24 -30.30
C PRO A 848 11.19 30.84 -31.25
N PRO A 849 11.33 30.67 -32.58
CA PRO A 849 10.36 31.20 -33.53
C PRO A 849 8.99 30.59 -33.28
N VAL A 850 7.97 31.45 -33.23
CA VAL A 850 6.55 31.07 -33.16
C VAL A 850 6.21 30.24 -34.40
N LYS A 851 5.60 29.07 -34.18
CA LYS A 851 5.15 28.16 -35.24
C LYS A 851 3.64 28.01 -35.22
#